data_AF-A0A936JN34-F1
#
_entry.id   AF-A0A936JN34-F1
#
_cell.length_a   1.000
_cell.length_b   1.000
_cell.length_c   1.000
_cell.angle_alpha   90.00
_cell.angle_beta   90.00
_cell.angle_gamma   90.00
#
_symmetry.space_group_name_H-M   'P 1'
#
loop_
_entity.id
_entity.type
_entity.pdbx_description
1 polymer ?
#
loop_
_entity_poly.entity_id
_entity_poly.type
_entity_poly.pdbx_seq_one_letter_code
_entity_poly.pdbx_strand_id
1 'polypeptide(L)'
;MKLDALRCGLASIAFVFSAAASTACGPVVTFGQGQGQGGQSAGEGGQAGQAGAGGQAGAGGQAGAGGQAGAGGQGGVGGAGGQAGAGGQAGAGGQGGVGGQGGVGGAGGQGGAGGAGPCTDGQMQPCFTGEPATLGVGLCQAGAQTCVNGMFGACIGEVTAKDEVCDGLDNDCNGLIDDGNPGGGMVCTTGQPGACAAGTTACQSGQVICNSNTTPSPEACDGVDNDCNGAIDDGNPGGGMVCTTGQPGACAAGTTACQSGQVVCNSNTTPSPEACDGVDNDCNGAIDDGNPGGGTACTTGQPGVCAAGTTACQSGQVICNSNTTPSPEACDGVDNDCNGLIDDGNPGGGTSCNTGQPGVCASGTTTCTSGAVECVPDASSSPEVCDGIDNDCNGLIDDGNPGGGMPCGPSLGACTTQATCINGALSCLGTFVGPAGVGAPGNPGTQALPLSTITAAIANAALMGGGADVCICDTAAPGPSVYEENVTMVEGISVIGGYNCADWSRDIATYVTTIQGPTPPMNYISGTTVTFPAGITSLTALDGMTVLGPSVMPLSGTTYSAAIAVKNSSPSLLDVTAKGGFADQSTGLSVFVNNGGTAPLTVTGGTYGAAAAFGATTIQIAVSLYGASGTFTNVTMKANGYADSSIGLSCHDCGATTITGGSISGGTSAKSVNGLQVTGNVAGFFTTNTSITAGSSNGSGFAIGAMFDNCNGSPTLTGVDIHGGMTNLGYTYGVYSRGAQCAPIISGGTVYGGEFDNSCTAVACGDNSLCNVTNSTIIGSAGQTCSNAYGVACASGGCGTFSGNTIVPGTIPSINGVGIGVYVSGSNPTFDGNDIMGPACAKGTKSNYTKLSAAYFINSSSLLTNNIFREQPCIGPVDVVRFDGASPIMHNNTIQFSTCSGCDIKRGLFVNGATSASVRNNIFVNAGTADFANGFAVYEANAQSDLQFFENNDLWAPNGGTLYFDEGSTPLLLAGINALMGSGGNINADPQLDATFHILPTSPCRNAGTATGAPAFDFDGDSRPQEMSYDIGADEYVP
;
A
#
# COMPACT_ATOMS: atom_id res chain seq x y z
N MET A 1 71.80 -3.79 -34.39
CA MET A 1 71.61 -2.33 -34.58
C MET A 1 70.18 -2.12 -35.05
N LYS A 2 69.50 -1.07 -34.55
CA LYS A 2 68.63 -0.07 -35.25
C LYS A 2 67.73 -0.51 -36.43
N LEU A 3 66.52 0.00 -36.68
CA LEU A 3 65.50 0.88 -36.03
C LEU A 3 64.27 0.83 -37.01
N ASP A 4 62.98 1.01 -36.71
CA ASP A 4 62.17 0.92 -35.48
C ASP A 4 60.66 1.01 -35.84
N ALA A 5 59.77 1.03 -34.82
CA ALA A 5 58.35 1.44 -34.87
C ALA A 5 57.35 0.59 -35.72
N LEU A 6 56.16 0.18 -35.22
CA LEU A 6 55.62 0.28 -33.85
C LEU A 6 54.66 -0.90 -33.51
N ARG A 7 53.34 -0.68 -33.56
CA ARG A 7 52.24 -1.58 -33.13
C ARG A 7 50.94 -1.20 -33.88
N CYS A 8 49.88 -2.00 -33.94
CA CYS A 8 49.64 -3.34 -33.35
C CYS A 8 49.21 -4.35 -34.45
N GLY A 9 48.49 -5.43 -34.12
CA GLY A 9 48.18 -6.49 -35.09
C GLY A 9 46.95 -7.36 -34.82
N LEU A 10 46.62 -8.15 -35.85
CA LEU A 10 45.48 -9.07 -35.98
C LEU A 10 45.84 -10.53 -35.59
N ALA A 11 44.83 -11.40 -35.61
CA ALA A 11 44.89 -12.79 -35.18
C ALA A 11 45.56 -13.77 -36.18
N SER A 12 45.70 -15.03 -35.72
CA SER A 12 46.13 -16.25 -36.44
C SER A 12 47.64 -16.50 -36.52
N ILE A 13 48.06 -17.72 -36.11
CA ILE A 13 49.41 -18.26 -36.36
C ILE A 13 49.32 -19.69 -36.92
N ALA A 14 49.88 -19.85 -38.10
CA ALA A 14 50.86 -20.88 -38.40
C ALA A 14 52.08 -20.13 -39.00
N PHE A 15 53.35 -20.50 -38.82
CA PHE A 15 53.94 -21.81 -38.47
C PHE A 15 55.38 -21.61 -37.89
N VAL A 16 55.89 -22.60 -37.14
CA VAL A 16 57.32 -23.01 -37.02
C VAL A 16 58.32 -22.21 -36.12
N PHE A 17 59.05 -22.98 -35.27
CA PHE A 17 60.31 -22.71 -34.51
C PHE A 17 60.35 -21.61 -33.41
N SER A 18 61.08 -21.76 -32.29
CA SER A 18 61.77 -22.93 -31.68
C SER A 18 62.29 -22.64 -30.25
N ALA A 19 62.31 -23.66 -29.36
CA ALA A 19 63.13 -23.79 -28.13
C ALA A 19 62.91 -22.78 -26.97
N ALA A 20 63.05 -23.13 -25.67
CA ALA A 20 63.11 -24.44 -24.99
C ALA A 20 62.86 -24.27 -23.46
N ALA A 21 62.55 -25.38 -22.76
CA ALA A 21 62.94 -25.79 -21.38
C ALA A 21 62.97 -24.78 -20.18
N SER A 22 62.68 -25.16 -18.91
CA SER A 22 62.08 -26.37 -18.32
C SER A 22 61.92 -26.22 -16.78
N THR A 23 61.01 -27.00 -16.17
CA THR A 23 61.10 -27.67 -14.82
C THR A 23 61.40 -26.91 -13.51
N ALA A 24 60.65 -27.32 -12.47
CA ALA A 24 61.08 -27.68 -11.09
C ALA A 24 60.74 -26.77 -9.89
N CYS A 25 60.05 -27.42 -8.93
CA CYS A 25 60.15 -27.43 -7.46
C CYS A 25 61.03 -26.40 -6.70
N GLY A 26 60.56 -25.99 -5.51
CA GLY A 26 61.48 -25.75 -4.37
C GLY A 26 61.02 -24.73 -3.30
N PRO A 27 61.53 -24.80 -2.05
CA PRO A 27 60.71 -24.45 -0.88
C PRO A 27 61.34 -23.48 0.16
N VAL A 28 60.54 -23.18 1.19
CA VAL A 28 60.81 -22.83 2.61
C VAL A 28 62.26 -22.55 3.07
N VAL A 29 62.47 -21.46 3.85
CA VAL A 29 63.24 -21.41 5.14
C VAL A 29 63.14 -20.00 5.82
N THR A 30 63.48 -19.91 7.11
CA THR A 30 63.11 -18.86 8.10
C THR A 30 64.28 -17.97 8.62
N PHE A 31 64.04 -17.24 9.74
CA PHE A 31 64.93 -16.38 10.57
C PHE A 31 65.12 -14.90 10.13
N GLY A 32 65.17 -13.91 11.04
CA GLY A 32 64.96 -13.91 12.51
C GLY A 32 65.35 -12.59 13.21
N GLN A 33 65.16 -12.51 14.54
CA GLN A 33 65.47 -11.40 15.49
C GLN A 33 64.56 -10.14 15.43
N GLY A 34 64.13 -9.50 16.53
CA GLY A 34 63.95 -9.99 17.92
C GLY A 34 64.68 -9.25 19.06
N GLN A 35 64.15 -8.11 19.55
CA GLN A 35 64.30 -7.52 20.90
C GLN A 35 63.10 -6.59 21.20
N GLY A 36 62.63 -6.31 22.43
CA GLY A 36 62.95 -6.90 23.75
C GLY A 36 62.91 -5.87 24.91
N GLN A 37 62.08 -6.12 25.96
CA GLN A 37 61.92 -5.29 27.20
C GLN A 37 61.22 -3.92 26.99
N GLY A 38 60.54 -3.25 27.95
CA GLY A 38 60.18 -3.51 29.37
C GLY A 38 60.20 -2.20 30.19
N GLY A 39 59.39 -1.90 31.22
CA GLY A 39 58.23 -2.55 31.88
C GLY A 39 57.88 -1.85 33.22
N GLN A 40 56.72 -2.16 33.88
CA GLN A 40 56.27 -1.68 35.22
C GLN A 40 55.98 -0.15 35.37
N SER A 41 55.41 0.42 36.46
CA SER A 41 54.21 0.09 37.29
C SER A 41 53.89 1.23 38.30
N ALA A 42 52.61 1.57 38.55
CA ALA A 42 52.09 2.47 39.62
C ALA A 42 52.59 3.95 39.63
N GLY A 43 51.98 4.93 40.34
CA GLY A 43 50.68 4.98 41.04
C GLY A 43 50.45 6.29 41.83
N GLU A 44 49.18 6.75 41.90
CA GLU A 44 48.55 7.74 42.82
C GLU A 44 49.03 9.22 42.95
N GLY A 45 48.07 10.13 43.19
CA GLY A 45 48.31 11.39 43.92
C GLY A 45 47.55 12.67 43.46
N GLY A 46 46.36 12.97 44.01
CA GLY A 46 45.78 14.33 44.02
C GLY A 46 44.26 14.46 43.86
N GLN A 47 43.57 15.04 44.86
CA GLN A 47 42.14 15.40 44.83
C GLN A 47 41.92 16.88 45.16
N ALA A 48 40.87 17.52 44.61
CA ALA A 48 39.96 18.46 45.32
C ALA A 48 38.85 19.05 44.41
N GLY A 49 37.66 19.31 44.98
CA GLY A 49 36.78 20.42 44.54
C GLY A 49 35.39 20.08 43.96
N GLN A 50 34.32 20.40 44.70
CA GLN A 50 32.95 20.55 44.19
C GLN A 50 32.47 22.01 44.30
N ALA A 51 31.84 22.54 43.25
CA ALA A 51 30.88 23.68 43.21
C ALA A 51 30.45 23.89 41.74
N GLY A 52 29.33 24.55 41.40
CA GLY A 52 28.26 25.17 42.18
C GLY A 52 27.34 26.00 41.25
N ALA A 53 26.04 26.13 41.56
CA ALA A 53 25.02 26.63 40.61
C ALA A 53 24.97 28.17 40.41
N GLY A 54 24.37 28.61 39.29
CA GLY A 54 23.94 30.00 39.02
C GLY A 54 23.94 30.34 37.51
N GLY A 55 22.95 31.05 36.94
CA GLY A 55 21.76 31.69 37.51
C GLY A 55 20.71 32.09 36.45
N GLN A 56 19.64 32.79 36.85
CA GLN A 56 18.41 33.01 36.06
C GLN A 56 18.21 34.45 35.55
N ALA A 57 17.43 34.60 34.46
CA ALA A 57 16.41 35.65 34.22
C ALA A 57 15.53 35.21 33.01
N GLY A 58 14.22 35.47 32.88
CA GLY A 58 13.26 36.25 33.68
C GLY A 58 12.87 37.59 33.00
N ALA A 59 11.61 38.03 32.92
CA ALA A 59 10.30 37.43 33.24
C ALA A 59 9.13 38.27 32.66
N GLY A 60 7.89 37.75 32.65
CA GLY A 60 6.64 38.50 32.42
C GLY A 60 5.97 38.29 31.03
N GLY A 61 4.65 38.37 30.88
CA GLY A 61 3.58 38.60 31.88
C GLY A 61 2.16 38.38 31.31
N GLN A 62 1.13 38.42 32.17
CA GLN A 62 -0.28 38.18 31.80
C GLN A 62 -1.10 39.48 31.68
N ALA A 63 -1.93 39.59 30.63
CA ALA A 63 -3.19 40.36 30.46
C ALA A 63 -3.52 40.39 28.95
N GLY A 64 -4.75 40.62 28.47
CA GLY A 64 -6.06 40.83 29.08
C GLY A 64 -7.11 40.96 27.95
N ALA A 65 -8.42 40.94 28.25
CA ALA A 65 -9.47 40.83 27.23
C ALA A 65 -10.04 42.19 26.74
N GLY A 66 -10.49 42.22 25.46
CA GLY A 66 -11.53 43.14 24.96
C GLY A 66 -11.09 44.23 23.98
N GLY A 67 -11.82 44.37 22.88
CA GLY A 67 -11.70 45.48 21.91
C GLY A 67 -12.48 45.25 20.61
N GLN A 68 -13.29 46.22 20.19
CA GLN A 68 -13.99 46.24 18.88
C GLN A 68 -13.51 47.43 18.02
N ALA A 69 -13.88 47.39 16.73
CA ALA A 69 -13.65 48.40 15.69
C ALA A 69 -12.18 48.53 15.20
N GLY A 70 -11.93 48.97 13.95
CA GLY A 70 -12.86 49.42 12.91
C GLY A 70 -12.24 49.39 11.50
N ALA A 71 -12.99 49.85 10.49
CA ALA A 71 -12.62 49.73 9.08
C ALA A 71 -11.70 50.86 8.57
N GLY A 72 -10.90 50.55 7.53
CA GLY A 72 -10.29 51.54 6.63
C GLY A 72 -8.84 51.25 6.24
N GLY A 73 -8.54 51.19 4.93
CA GLY A 73 -7.17 51.11 4.42
C GLY A 73 -7.01 50.42 3.06
N GLN A 74 -7.27 51.13 1.95
CA GLN A 74 -6.77 50.71 0.63
C GLN A 74 -5.28 51.07 0.50
N GLY A 75 -4.47 50.24 -0.16
CA GLY A 75 -3.10 50.64 -0.50
C GLY A 75 -2.29 49.62 -1.30
N GLY A 76 -1.81 50.04 -2.48
CA GLY A 76 -0.58 49.53 -3.10
C GLY A 76 -0.69 48.28 -3.98
N VAL A 77 -0.77 48.49 -5.30
CA VAL A 77 -0.35 47.49 -6.29
C VAL A 77 1.14 47.70 -6.59
N GLY A 78 1.96 46.64 -6.64
CA GLY A 78 3.31 46.74 -7.22
C GLY A 78 4.29 45.61 -6.90
N GLY A 79 5.00 45.16 -7.95
CA GLY A 79 6.30 44.48 -7.82
C GLY A 79 6.29 42.96 -7.92
N ALA A 80 6.50 42.43 -9.13
CA ALA A 80 6.99 41.05 -9.31
C ALA A 80 8.51 40.99 -9.09
N GLY A 81 9.03 39.86 -8.58
CA GLY A 81 10.48 39.68 -8.49
C GLY A 81 10.94 38.31 -7.96
N GLY A 82 11.79 37.63 -8.73
CA GLY A 82 12.74 36.63 -8.24
C GLY A 82 12.27 35.17 -8.20
N GLN A 83 12.54 34.41 -9.28
CA GLN A 83 12.77 32.96 -9.15
C GLN A 83 14.23 32.71 -8.74
N ALA A 84 14.44 31.89 -7.71
CA ALA A 84 15.69 31.19 -7.43
C ALA A 84 15.38 30.01 -6.49
N GLY A 85 15.86 28.78 -6.70
CA GLY A 85 16.56 28.25 -7.87
C GLY A 85 16.82 26.75 -7.66
N ALA A 86 16.57 25.92 -8.67
CA ALA A 86 16.71 24.47 -8.54
C ALA A 86 18.18 24.04 -8.59
N GLY A 87 18.67 23.39 -7.52
CA GLY A 87 19.87 22.55 -7.58
C GLY A 87 19.50 21.20 -8.17
N GLY A 88 20.22 20.73 -9.18
CA GLY A 88 19.92 19.48 -9.90
C GLY A 88 21.07 18.47 -9.89
N GLN A 89 20.90 17.40 -10.66
CA GLN A 89 21.98 16.48 -11.06
C GLN A 89 21.90 16.21 -12.57
N ALA A 90 23.07 16.07 -13.21
CA ALA A 90 23.25 15.56 -14.56
C ALA A 90 23.56 14.04 -14.50
N GLY A 91 23.52 13.24 -15.57
CA GLY A 91 23.22 13.43 -17.01
C GLY A 91 23.14 12.01 -17.63
N ALA A 92 23.24 11.72 -18.93
CA ALA A 92 23.39 12.47 -20.19
C ALA A 92 23.01 11.51 -21.35
N GLY A 93 22.79 11.90 -22.62
CA GLY A 93 22.65 13.24 -23.21
C GLY A 93 22.88 13.26 -24.74
N GLY A 94 22.25 14.20 -25.44
CA GLY A 94 22.46 14.51 -26.88
C GLY A 94 21.70 13.62 -27.87
N GLN A 95 21.42 14.01 -29.12
CA GLN A 95 21.61 15.29 -29.86
C GLN A 95 20.47 15.40 -30.91
N GLY A 96 20.05 16.55 -31.45
CA GLY A 96 20.40 17.95 -31.15
C GLY A 96 20.12 18.90 -32.33
N GLY A 97 19.23 19.89 -32.14
CA GLY A 97 18.95 20.97 -33.10
C GLY A 97 17.90 20.64 -34.19
N VAL A 98 17.32 21.60 -34.92
CA VAL A 98 17.48 23.08 -34.91
C VAL A 98 16.18 23.78 -35.38
N GLY A 99 16.03 25.06 -35.05
CA GLY A 99 15.05 25.97 -35.69
C GLY A 99 13.88 26.38 -34.79
N GLY A 100 13.52 27.65 -34.82
CA GLY A 100 12.39 28.21 -34.07
C GLY A 100 11.99 29.59 -34.60
N GLN A 101 11.32 30.39 -33.76
CA GLN A 101 10.69 31.70 -34.03
C GLN A 101 9.25 31.65 -34.58
N GLY A 102 8.47 32.67 -34.23
CA GLY A 102 7.22 33.03 -34.93
C GLY A 102 5.91 32.76 -34.17
N GLY A 103 5.70 33.43 -33.03
CA GLY A 103 4.38 33.47 -32.38
C GLY A 103 3.56 34.70 -32.78
N VAL A 104 2.27 34.51 -33.05
CA VAL A 104 1.18 35.50 -32.96
C VAL A 104 -0.10 34.75 -32.64
N GLY A 105 -1.03 35.35 -31.90
CA GLY A 105 -2.23 34.66 -31.40
C GLY A 105 -3.52 35.03 -32.13
N GLY A 106 -4.61 34.34 -31.76
CA GLY A 106 -5.97 34.89 -31.87
C GLY A 106 -7.03 34.03 -32.58
N ALA A 107 -7.93 33.46 -31.76
CA ALA A 107 -9.34 33.17 -32.03
C ALA A 107 -9.74 32.11 -33.08
N GLY A 108 -10.91 31.50 -32.83
CA GLY A 108 -11.51 30.41 -33.62
C GLY A 108 -10.97 29.03 -33.23
N GLY A 109 -11.75 27.95 -33.22
CA GLY A 109 -13.20 27.81 -33.45
C GLY A 109 -13.61 26.33 -33.32
N GLN A 110 -14.91 26.04 -33.17
CA GLN A 110 -15.40 24.64 -33.04
C GLN A 110 -15.17 23.82 -34.31
N GLY A 111 -15.02 22.50 -34.16
CA GLY A 111 -14.78 21.54 -35.24
C GLY A 111 -15.62 20.27 -35.13
N GLY A 112 -16.95 20.40 -35.02
CA GLY A 112 -17.87 19.30 -35.28
C GLY A 112 -18.00 19.04 -36.78
N ALA A 113 -18.04 17.77 -37.21
CA ALA A 113 -18.11 17.40 -38.62
C ALA A 113 -19.51 17.61 -39.23
N GLY A 114 -19.59 17.85 -40.54
CA GLY A 114 -20.85 17.71 -41.31
C GLY A 114 -21.34 18.91 -42.14
N GLY A 115 -20.60 20.02 -42.23
CA GLY A 115 -21.01 21.21 -43.00
C GLY A 115 -20.04 21.64 -44.10
N ALA A 116 -20.24 21.20 -45.34
CA ALA A 116 -19.40 21.56 -46.48
C ALA A 116 -19.63 23.00 -46.97
N GLY A 117 -19.09 23.98 -46.24
CA GLY A 117 -18.99 25.36 -46.72
C GLY A 117 -18.04 25.47 -47.93
N PRO A 118 -18.29 26.38 -48.89
CA PRO A 118 -17.44 26.55 -50.06
C PRO A 118 -16.08 27.12 -49.66
N CYS A 119 -15.07 26.25 -49.60
CA CYS A 119 -13.70 26.62 -49.31
C CYS A 119 -13.01 27.22 -50.56
N THR A 120 -11.87 27.91 -50.36
CA THR A 120 -11.07 28.42 -51.49
C THR A 120 -10.06 27.38 -51.93
N ASP A 121 -9.95 27.07 -53.22
CA ASP A 121 -8.96 26.11 -53.74
C ASP A 121 -7.54 26.39 -53.23
N GLY A 122 -6.91 25.37 -52.62
CA GLY A 122 -5.62 25.48 -51.94
C GLY A 122 -5.69 25.86 -50.45
N GLN A 123 -6.85 26.22 -49.91
CA GLN A 123 -7.06 26.36 -48.47
C GLN A 123 -6.85 25.01 -47.77
N MET A 124 -6.20 25.02 -46.60
CA MET A 124 -6.03 23.85 -45.74
C MET A 124 -6.73 24.06 -44.40
N GLN A 125 -7.26 22.99 -43.82
CA GLN A 125 -7.80 22.97 -42.46
C GLN A 125 -7.33 21.71 -41.71
N PRO A 126 -7.18 21.73 -40.38
CA PRO A 126 -7.00 20.52 -39.59
C PRO A 126 -8.26 19.66 -39.65
N CYS A 127 -8.10 18.34 -39.48
CA CYS A 127 -9.20 17.38 -39.52
C CYS A 127 -8.85 16.14 -38.69
N PHE A 128 -9.88 15.46 -38.19
CA PHE A 128 -9.76 14.18 -37.52
C PHE A 128 -11.08 13.42 -37.72
N THR A 129 -11.00 12.13 -38.07
CA THR A 129 -12.18 11.28 -38.32
C THR A 129 -12.35 10.17 -37.29
N GLY A 130 -11.41 10.05 -36.33
CA GLY A 130 -11.55 9.21 -35.15
C GLY A 130 -12.42 9.85 -34.06
N GLU A 131 -12.59 9.12 -32.95
CA GLU A 131 -13.39 9.59 -31.81
C GLU A 131 -12.76 10.82 -31.13
N PRO A 132 -13.49 11.93 -30.89
CA PRO A 132 -12.91 13.17 -30.38
C PRO A 132 -12.12 13.05 -29.07
N ALA A 133 -12.45 12.06 -28.22
CA ALA A 133 -11.74 11.80 -26.97
C ALA A 133 -10.30 11.30 -27.17
N THR A 134 -10.01 10.64 -28.30
CA THR A 134 -8.68 10.08 -28.63
C THR A 134 -7.73 11.10 -29.25
N LEU A 135 -8.21 12.29 -29.66
CA LEU A 135 -7.41 13.27 -30.39
C LEU A 135 -6.28 13.87 -29.53
N GLY A 136 -5.04 13.47 -29.80
CA GLY A 136 -3.85 13.88 -29.03
C GLY A 136 -3.50 12.93 -27.89
N VAL A 137 -4.18 11.78 -27.79
CA VAL A 137 -3.85 10.66 -26.91
C VAL A 137 -3.04 9.64 -27.72
N GLY A 138 -2.03 9.03 -27.12
CA GLY A 138 -1.16 8.05 -27.78
C GLY A 138 -0.57 8.50 -29.11
N LEU A 139 -0.76 7.67 -30.14
CA LEU A 139 -0.39 7.99 -31.52
C LEU A 139 -1.42 8.84 -32.28
N CYS A 140 -2.59 9.11 -31.69
CA CYS A 140 -3.69 9.75 -32.41
C CYS A 140 -3.47 11.25 -32.63
N GLN A 141 -3.51 11.67 -33.89
CA GLN A 141 -3.26 13.05 -34.29
C GLN A 141 -4.14 13.48 -35.47
N ALA A 142 -4.49 14.77 -35.48
CA ALA A 142 -5.20 15.41 -36.57
C ALA A 142 -4.34 15.47 -37.85
N GLY A 143 -4.97 15.15 -38.98
CA GLY A 143 -4.41 15.39 -40.31
C GLY A 143 -4.77 16.77 -40.84
N ALA A 144 -4.57 16.97 -42.15
CA ALA A 144 -5.01 18.16 -42.87
C ALA A 144 -5.84 17.82 -44.11
N GLN A 145 -6.93 18.55 -44.32
CA GLN A 145 -7.72 18.53 -45.56
C GLN A 145 -7.32 19.73 -46.43
N THR A 146 -7.07 19.49 -47.72
CA THR A 146 -6.90 20.56 -48.72
C THR A 146 -8.19 20.74 -49.53
N CYS A 147 -8.57 21.98 -49.78
CA CYS A 147 -9.70 22.34 -50.64
C CYS A 147 -9.35 22.25 -52.13
N VAL A 148 -10.19 21.56 -52.91
CA VAL A 148 -10.05 21.41 -54.36
C VAL A 148 -11.44 21.45 -55.03
N ASN A 149 -11.64 22.31 -56.03
CA ASN A 149 -12.94 22.65 -56.62
C ASN A 149 -14.02 23.04 -55.59
N GLY A 150 -13.64 23.82 -54.57
CA GLY A 150 -14.55 24.33 -53.54
C GLY A 150 -15.01 23.32 -52.48
N MET A 151 -14.45 22.10 -52.45
CA MET A 151 -14.71 21.09 -51.42
C MET A 151 -13.40 20.63 -50.77
N PHE A 152 -13.42 20.38 -49.47
CA PHE A 152 -12.31 19.74 -48.77
C PHE A 152 -12.23 18.24 -49.14
N GLY A 153 -11.01 17.76 -49.41
CA GLY A 153 -10.75 16.36 -49.76
C GLY A 153 -10.78 15.40 -48.57
N ALA A 154 -10.15 14.23 -48.74
CA ALA A 154 -9.87 13.33 -47.62
C ALA A 154 -8.93 13.99 -46.60
N CYS A 155 -9.00 13.58 -45.34
CA CYS A 155 -8.06 14.02 -44.31
C CYS A 155 -6.72 13.29 -44.51
N ILE A 156 -5.65 14.04 -44.77
CA ILE A 156 -4.34 13.49 -45.09
C ILE A 156 -3.41 13.64 -43.87
N GLY A 157 -2.83 12.52 -43.43
CA GLY A 157 -1.90 12.49 -42.31
C GLY A 157 -2.53 12.37 -40.92
N GLU A 158 -3.84 12.13 -40.83
CA GLU A 158 -4.45 11.74 -39.56
C GLU A 158 -3.99 10.34 -39.13
N VAL A 159 -3.98 10.10 -37.83
CA VAL A 159 -3.81 8.78 -37.23
C VAL A 159 -4.97 8.59 -36.27
N THR A 160 -5.88 7.68 -36.57
CA THR A 160 -7.01 7.31 -35.70
C THR A 160 -6.68 6.06 -34.91
N ALA A 161 -7.43 5.86 -33.81
CA ALA A 161 -7.43 4.66 -32.98
C ALA A 161 -7.56 3.36 -33.80
N LYS A 162 -6.86 2.31 -33.36
CA LYS A 162 -6.84 0.95 -33.92
C LYS A 162 -6.61 -0.07 -32.80
N ASP A 163 -6.97 -1.33 -33.04
CA ASP A 163 -6.63 -2.46 -32.16
C ASP A 163 -5.16 -2.40 -31.70
N GLU A 164 -4.92 -2.50 -30.39
CA GLU A 164 -3.60 -2.31 -29.78
C GLU A 164 -2.55 -3.31 -30.31
N VAL A 165 -1.34 -2.82 -30.57
CA VAL A 165 -0.20 -3.62 -31.03
C VAL A 165 0.94 -3.48 -30.04
N CYS A 166 1.64 -4.59 -29.76
CA CYS A 166 2.81 -4.59 -28.90
C CYS A 166 4.02 -3.95 -29.61
N ASP A 167 4.07 -2.63 -29.66
CA ASP A 167 5.18 -1.84 -30.20
C ASP A 167 5.67 -0.72 -29.27
N GLY A 168 5.11 -0.62 -28.05
CA GLY A 168 5.53 0.33 -27.02
C GLY A 168 4.90 1.72 -27.19
N LEU A 169 3.81 1.79 -27.95
CA LEU A 169 3.06 2.99 -28.27
C LEU A 169 1.56 2.70 -28.02
N ASP A 170 0.85 3.72 -27.58
CA ASP A 170 -0.61 3.72 -27.41
C ASP A 170 -1.27 3.84 -28.81
N ASN A 171 -1.76 2.72 -29.36
CA ASN A 171 -2.28 2.60 -30.73
C ASN A 171 -3.81 2.75 -30.80
N ASP A 172 -4.53 2.28 -29.77
CA ASP A 172 -5.98 2.47 -29.62
C ASP A 172 -6.34 3.86 -29.08
N CYS A 173 -5.34 4.59 -28.56
CA CYS A 173 -5.44 5.96 -28.07
C CYS A 173 -6.31 6.09 -26.81
N ASN A 174 -6.37 5.05 -25.98
CA ASN A 174 -7.06 5.06 -24.68
C ASN A 174 -6.24 5.71 -23.54
N GLY A 175 -4.94 5.95 -23.74
CA GLY A 175 -4.05 6.59 -22.78
C GLY A 175 -3.19 5.62 -21.96
N LEU A 176 -3.31 4.32 -22.19
CA LEU A 176 -2.40 3.27 -21.73
C LEU A 176 -1.48 2.84 -22.89
N ILE A 177 -0.39 2.14 -22.59
CA ILE A 177 0.55 1.62 -23.60
C ILE A 177 0.60 0.10 -23.48
N ASP A 178 0.52 -0.60 -24.60
CA ASP A 178 0.59 -2.07 -24.70
C ASP A 178 -0.52 -2.79 -23.87
N ASP A 179 -1.69 -2.17 -23.72
CA ASP A 179 -2.76 -2.66 -22.84
C ASP A 179 -3.50 -3.91 -23.41
N GLY A 180 -4.10 -4.71 -22.53
CA GLY A 180 -4.77 -5.95 -22.92
C GLY A 180 -3.86 -7.14 -23.33
N ASN A 181 -2.53 -7.00 -23.25
CA ASN A 181 -1.53 -8.00 -23.66
C ASN A 181 -1.56 -8.30 -25.19
N PRO A 182 -1.31 -7.28 -26.05
CA PRO A 182 -1.47 -7.38 -27.49
C PRO A 182 -0.46 -8.34 -28.11
N GLY A 183 -0.91 -9.22 -29.01
CA GLY A 183 -0.08 -10.30 -29.57
C GLY A 183 0.34 -11.40 -28.57
N GLY A 184 -0.13 -11.31 -27.31
CA GLY A 184 0.08 -12.33 -26.28
C GLY A 184 -0.78 -13.59 -26.46
N GLY A 185 -0.55 -14.59 -25.59
CA GLY A 185 -1.38 -15.80 -25.48
C GLY A 185 -1.14 -16.88 -26.55
N MET A 186 -0.23 -16.68 -27.50
CA MET A 186 0.13 -17.70 -28.49
C MET A 186 1.24 -18.60 -27.96
N VAL A 187 1.20 -19.89 -28.30
CA VAL A 187 2.31 -20.82 -28.04
C VAL A 187 3.54 -20.41 -28.87
N CYS A 188 4.70 -20.38 -28.23
CA CYS A 188 5.96 -19.97 -28.84
C CYS A 188 7.13 -20.80 -28.30
N THR A 189 8.29 -20.66 -28.94
CA THR A 189 9.54 -21.25 -28.44
C THR A 189 10.43 -20.16 -27.86
N THR A 190 10.84 -20.30 -26.60
CA THR A 190 11.67 -19.32 -25.87
C THR A 190 13.07 -19.17 -26.45
N GLY A 191 13.54 -20.17 -27.21
CA GLY A 191 14.93 -20.31 -27.61
C GLY A 191 15.82 -20.94 -26.52
N GLN A 192 15.28 -21.18 -25.33
CA GLN A 192 15.92 -22.01 -24.32
C GLN A 192 15.82 -23.50 -24.72
N PRO A 193 16.78 -24.33 -24.27
CA PRO A 193 16.72 -25.77 -24.45
C PRO A 193 15.71 -26.43 -23.49
N GLY A 194 15.52 -27.73 -23.64
CA GLY A 194 14.85 -28.55 -22.64
C GLY A 194 13.37 -28.25 -22.40
N ALA A 195 12.93 -28.40 -21.15
CA ALA A 195 11.57 -28.14 -20.71
C ALA A 195 11.15 -26.68 -20.95
N CYS A 196 12.05 -25.72 -20.69
CA CYS A 196 11.81 -24.29 -20.90
C CYS A 196 11.67 -23.89 -22.38
N ALA A 197 11.90 -24.81 -23.33
CA ALA A 197 11.71 -24.51 -24.75
C ALA A 197 10.27 -24.11 -25.09
N ALA A 198 9.27 -24.59 -24.34
CA ALA A 198 7.86 -24.26 -24.53
C ALA A 198 7.45 -23.01 -23.74
N GLY A 199 7.03 -21.96 -24.46
CA GLY A 199 6.58 -20.71 -23.88
C GLY A 199 5.23 -20.22 -24.40
N THR A 200 4.76 -19.12 -23.81
CA THR A 200 3.59 -18.35 -24.26
C THR A 200 4.01 -16.92 -24.53
N THR A 201 3.51 -16.31 -25.61
CA THR A 201 3.78 -14.90 -25.92
C THR A 201 3.13 -13.99 -24.89
N ALA A 202 3.83 -12.92 -24.51
CA ALA A 202 3.26 -11.79 -23.79
C ALA A 202 3.90 -10.49 -24.28
N CYS A 203 3.13 -9.42 -24.34
CA CYS A 203 3.68 -8.10 -24.55
C CYS A 203 4.40 -7.63 -23.27
N GLN A 204 5.67 -7.22 -23.43
CA GLN A 204 6.47 -6.67 -22.35
C GLN A 204 7.39 -5.58 -22.92
N SER A 205 7.24 -4.34 -22.45
CA SER A 205 8.06 -3.19 -22.87
C SER A 205 8.08 -2.97 -24.39
N GLY A 206 6.90 -2.98 -25.03
CA GLY A 206 6.77 -2.80 -26.48
C GLY A 206 7.32 -3.92 -27.35
N GLN A 207 7.50 -5.13 -26.81
CA GLN A 207 7.91 -6.31 -27.58
C GLN A 207 7.14 -7.57 -27.17
N VAL A 208 6.75 -8.37 -28.17
CA VAL A 208 6.13 -9.69 -27.96
C VAL A 208 7.21 -10.68 -27.55
N ILE A 209 7.42 -10.84 -26.24
CA ILE A 209 8.41 -11.73 -25.64
C ILE A 209 7.79 -13.13 -25.46
N CYS A 210 8.57 -14.18 -25.69
CA CYS A 210 8.17 -15.55 -25.39
C CYS A 210 8.63 -15.93 -23.97
N ASN A 211 7.70 -15.99 -23.01
CA ASN A 211 7.99 -16.39 -21.64
C ASN A 211 7.88 -17.91 -21.49
N SER A 212 8.83 -18.54 -20.78
CA SER A 212 8.75 -19.98 -20.47
C SER A 212 7.49 -20.31 -19.67
N ASN A 213 6.81 -21.39 -20.04
CA ASN A 213 5.66 -21.92 -19.30
C ASN A 213 6.08 -22.77 -18.08
N THR A 214 7.38 -23.06 -17.94
CA THR A 214 7.95 -23.87 -16.86
C THR A 214 9.10 -23.14 -16.17
N THR A 215 9.09 -23.10 -14.85
CA THR A 215 10.26 -22.71 -14.04
C THR A 215 11.29 -23.85 -14.05
N PRO A 216 12.59 -23.56 -14.23
CA PRO A 216 13.67 -24.54 -14.04
C PRO A 216 13.56 -25.36 -12.76
N SER A 217 13.88 -26.64 -12.85
CA SER A 217 13.89 -27.58 -11.72
C SER A 217 15.15 -28.46 -11.75
N PRO A 218 15.69 -28.91 -10.60
CA PRO A 218 16.86 -29.80 -10.58
C PRO A 218 16.64 -31.06 -11.42
N GLU A 219 17.71 -31.52 -12.08
CA GLU A 219 17.58 -32.52 -13.15
C GLU A 219 16.96 -33.86 -12.73
N ALA A 220 16.22 -34.43 -13.68
CA ALA A 220 15.66 -35.77 -13.63
C ALA A 220 16.26 -36.62 -14.75
N CYS A 221 16.45 -37.92 -14.50
CA CYS A 221 16.95 -38.83 -15.53
C CYS A 221 15.82 -39.32 -16.44
N ASP A 222 15.36 -38.43 -17.33
CA ASP A 222 14.27 -38.68 -18.27
C ASP A 222 14.56 -38.26 -19.72
N GLY A 223 15.75 -37.71 -19.99
CA GLY A 223 16.17 -37.29 -21.32
C GLY A 223 15.66 -35.91 -21.71
N VAL A 224 15.14 -35.14 -20.75
CA VAL A 224 14.84 -33.72 -20.84
C VAL A 224 15.95 -32.92 -20.14
N ASP A 225 16.09 -31.66 -20.53
CA ASP A 225 16.91 -30.65 -19.86
C ASP A 225 15.92 -29.81 -19.03
N ASN A 226 15.80 -30.14 -17.75
CA ASN A 226 14.78 -29.67 -16.81
C ASN A 226 15.24 -28.43 -16.01
N ASP A 227 16.55 -28.21 -15.86
CA ASP A 227 17.11 -26.98 -15.28
C ASP A 227 17.34 -25.88 -16.34
N CYS A 228 17.25 -26.25 -17.63
CA CYS A 228 17.31 -25.39 -18.80
C CYS A 228 18.71 -24.78 -19.07
N ASN A 229 19.78 -25.42 -18.59
CA ASN A 229 21.18 -24.99 -18.77
C ASN A 229 21.79 -25.34 -20.14
N GLY A 230 21.20 -26.27 -20.89
CA GLY A 230 21.69 -26.72 -22.20
C GLY A 230 22.42 -28.05 -22.25
N ALA A 231 22.48 -28.77 -21.12
CA ALA A 231 22.91 -30.16 -21.07
C ALA A 231 21.76 -31.05 -20.56
N ILE A 232 21.41 -32.08 -21.33
CA ILE A 232 20.38 -33.07 -20.97
C ILE A 232 20.96 -34.07 -19.97
N ASP A 233 20.17 -34.44 -18.94
CA ASP A 233 20.55 -35.38 -17.86
C ASP A 233 21.86 -34.99 -17.11
N ASP A 234 22.14 -33.69 -16.97
CA ASP A 234 23.36 -33.15 -16.37
C ASP A 234 23.48 -33.41 -14.84
N GLY A 235 24.71 -33.49 -14.33
CA GLY A 235 24.98 -33.82 -12.92
C GLY A 235 24.76 -35.29 -12.52
N ASN A 236 24.39 -36.19 -13.44
CA ASN A 236 24.08 -37.61 -13.18
C ASN A 236 22.84 -37.83 -12.28
N PRO A 237 21.65 -37.34 -12.69
CA PRO A 237 20.44 -37.38 -11.86
C PRO A 237 19.99 -38.83 -11.62
N GLY A 238 19.55 -39.14 -10.39
CA GLY A 238 19.21 -40.51 -9.99
C GLY A 238 20.37 -41.53 -9.98
N GLY A 239 21.59 -41.08 -10.30
CA GLY A 239 22.80 -41.89 -10.24
C GLY A 239 23.38 -42.01 -8.81
N GLY A 240 24.49 -42.74 -8.70
CA GLY A 240 25.28 -42.86 -7.47
C GLY A 240 24.80 -43.91 -6.46
N MET A 241 23.68 -44.60 -6.70
CA MET A 241 23.24 -45.70 -5.84
C MET A 241 23.88 -47.03 -6.22
N VAL A 242 24.17 -47.87 -5.22
CA VAL A 242 24.67 -49.23 -5.45
C VAL A 242 23.61 -50.12 -6.11
N CYS A 243 24.02 -50.89 -7.11
CA CYS A 243 23.14 -51.78 -7.86
C CYS A 243 23.88 -53.08 -8.26
N THR A 244 23.17 -54.04 -8.84
CA THR A 244 23.76 -55.30 -9.32
C THR A 244 23.54 -55.45 -10.82
N THR A 245 24.61 -55.81 -11.53
CA THR A 245 24.63 -55.87 -13.02
C THR A 245 24.09 -57.20 -13.57
N GLY A 246 24.02 -58.23 -12.72
CA GLY A 246 23.69 -59.60 -13.10
C GLY A 246 24.86 -60.40 -13.70
N GLN A 247 26.08 -59.85 -13.75
CA GLN A 247 27.27 -60.56 -14.22
C GLN A 247 27.97 -61.37 -13.10
N PRO A 248 28.77 -62.41 -13.43
CA PRO A 248 29.61 -63.14 -12.47
C PRO A 248 30.83 -62.32 -11.99
N GLY A 249 31.57 -62.92 -11.06
CA GLY A 249 32.92 -62.46 -10.68
C GLY A 249 32.99 -61.04 -10.16
N ALA A 250 34.11 -60.37 -10.43
CA ALA A 250 34.35 -58.98 -10.06
C ALA A 250 33.35 -58.00 -10.69
N CYS A 251 32.65 -58.39 -11.77
CA CYS A 251 31.74 -57.56 -12.55
C CYS A 251 30.31 -57.44 -11.98
N ALA A 252 30.00 -58.15 -10.88
CA ALA A 252 28.65 -58.21 -10.31
C ALA A 252 28.15 -56.90 -9.69
N ALA A 253 29.08 -56.09 -9.15
CA ALA A 253 28.78 -54.84 -8.44
C ALA A 253 28.79 -53.65 -9.39
N GLY A 254 27.72 -52.85 -9.34
CA GLY A 254 27.58 -51.66 -10.17
C GLY A 254 27.11 -50.44 -9.41
N THR A 255 27.16 -49.29 -10.10
CA THR A 255 26.58 -48.02 -9.65
C THR A 255 25.54 -47.57 -10.67
N THR A 256 24.44 -46.99 -10.21
CA THR A 256 23.48 -46.34 -11.10
C THR A 256 24.11 -45.10 -11.73
N ALA A 257 23.90 -44.92 -13.03
CA ALA A 257 24.22 -43.69 -13.72
C ALA A 257 23.14 -43.40 -14.76
N CYS A 258 22.80 -42.12 -14.94
CA CYS A 258 21.90 -41.73 -16.01
C CYS A 258 22.60 -41.90 -17.37
N GLN A 259 21.95 -42.60 -18.28
CA GLN A 259 22.42 -42.79 -19.66
C GLN A 259 21.22 -42.74 -20.61
N SER A 260 21.15 -41.68 -21.43
CA SER A 260 20.09 -41.48 -22.44
C SER A 260 18.68 -41.47 -21.83
N GLY A 261 18.44 -40.66 -20.79
CA GLY A 261 17.16 -40.55 -20.11
C GLY A 261 16.69 -41.80 -19.38
N GLN A 262 17.60 -42.69 -18.98
CA GLN A 262 17.32 -43.89 -18.19
C GLN A 262 18.40 -44.13 -17.13
N VAL A 263 18.00 -44.51 -15.92
CA VAL A 263 18.93 -44.87 -14.83
C VAL A 263 19.45 -46.28 -15.06
N VAL A 264 20.68 -46.40 -15.56
CA VAL A 264 21.32 -47.67 -15.95
C VAL A 264 22.31 -48.12 -14.86
N CYS A 265 22.26 -49.41 -14.50
CA CYS A 265 23.27 -50.01 -13.63
C CYS A 265 24.53 -50.38 -14.44
N ASN A 266 25.63 -49.66 -14.23
CA ASN A 266 26.90 -49.92 -14.90
C ASN A 266 27.82 -50.72 -13.98
N SER A 267 28.57 -51.69 -14.52
CA SER A 267 29.63 -52.37 -13.77
C SER A 267 30.70 -51.37 -13.34
N ASN A 268 31.13 -51.44 -12.09
CA ASN A 268 32.23 -50.61 -11.57
C ASN A 268 33.61 -51.11 -12.02
N THR A 269 33.65 -52.27 -12.68
CA THR A 269 34.86 -53.02 -13.08
C THR A 269 34.75 -53.46 -14.54
N THR A 270 35.80 -53.22 -15.32
CA THR A 270 35.94 -53.76 -16.68
C THR A 270 36.72 -55.07 -16.65
N PRO A 271 36.25 -56.15 -17.32
CA PRO A 271 36.96 -57.41 -17.42
C PRO A 271 38.43 -57.26 -17.82
N SER A 272 39.32 -57.93 -17.08
CA SER A 272 40.77 -57.85 -17.29
C SER A 272 41.41 -59.24 -17.17
N PRO A 273 42.49 -59.56 -17.92
CA PRO A 273 43.07 -60.89 -17.90
C PRO A 273 43.46 -61.35 -16.49
N GLU A 274 43.10 -62.59 -16.14
CA GLU A 274 43.23 -63.18 -14.81
C GLU A 274 44.51 -62.79 -14.05
N ALA A 275 44.32 -62.19 -12.88
CA ALA A 275 45.33 -62.09 -11.83
C ALA A 275 45.18 -63.26 -10.87
N CYS A 276 46.26 -63.65 -10.19
CA CYS A 276 46.21 -64.71 -9.18
C CYS A 276 45.87 -64.09 -7.81
N ASP A 277 44.58 -63.83 -7.59
CA ASP A 277 44.01 -63.16 -6.41
C ASP A 277 42.76 -63.85 -5.82
N GLY A 278 42.29 -64.95 -6.43
CA GLY A 278 41.11 -65.69 -5.98
C GLY A 278 39.78 -65.14 -6.51
N VAL A 279 39.79 -64.22 -7.47
CA VAL A 279 38.61 -63.61 -8.10
C VAL A 279 38.59 -63.88 -9.61
N ASP A 280 37.40 -64.16 -10.13
CA ASP A 280 37.06 -64.20 -11.57
C ASP A 280 37.12 -62.75 -12.11
N ASN A 281 38.26 -62.39 -12.69
CA ASN A 281 38.68 -61.04 -13.05
C ASN A 281 38.44 -60.71 -14.54
N ASP A 282 38.50 -61.71 -15.42
CA ASP A 282 38.01 -61.58 -16.79
C ASP A 282 36.48 -61.85 -16.90
N CYS A 283 35.85 -62.18 -15.77
CA CYS A 283 34.40 -62.39 -15.59
C CYS A 283 33.83 -63.50 -16.49
N ASN A 284 34.63 -64.51 -16.85
CA ASN A 284 34.21 -65.67 -17.65
C ASN A 284 33.47 -66.75 -16.86
N GLY A 285 33.57 -66.76 -15.52
CA GLY A 285 32.97 -67.76 -14.64
C GLY A 285 33.94 -68.82 -14.09
N ALA A 286 35.25 -68.61 -14.22
CA ALA A 286 36.33 -69.40 -13.64
C ALA A 286 37.31 -68.50 -12.87
N ILE A 287 38.03 -69.06 -11.91
CA ILE A 287 38.90 -68.31 -10.98
C ILE A 287 40.35 -68.80 -11.13
N ASP A 288 41.31 -67.86 -11.31
CA ASP A 288 42.77 -68.05 -11.35
C ASP A 288 43.31 -68.99 -12.46
N ASP A 289 42.67 -69.12 -13.62
CA ASP A 289 43.16 -70.05 -14.66
C ASP A 289 44.51 -69.59 -15.28
N GLY A 290 45.41 -70.54 -15.51
CA GLY A 290 46.66 -70.30 -16.26
C GLY A 290 47.92 -69.88 -15.49
N ASN A 291 47.97 -69.96 -14.16
CA ASN A 291 49.13 -69.58 -13.31
C ASN A 291 49.63 -68.12 -13.58
N PRO A 292 48.80 -67.09 -13.34
CA PRO A 292 49.23 -65.70 -13.49
C PRO A 292 50.39 -65.31 -12.57
N GLY A 293 51.38 -64.56 -13.09
CA GLY A 293 52.41 -63.88 -12.27
C GLY A 293 53.57 -64.73 -11.71
N GLY A 294 53.61 -66.04 -11.93
CA GLY A 294 54.69 -66.91 -11.40
C GLY A 294 56.01 -66.88 -12.20
N GLY A 295 57.14 -67.15 -11.52
CA GLY A 295 58.43 -67.45 -12.16
C GLY A 295 59.50 -66.35 -12.13
N THR A 296 59.33 -65.29 -11.32
CA THR A 296 60.28 -64.17 -11.18
C THR A 296 61.02 -64.20 -9.85
N ALA A 297 62.22 -63.59 -9.81
CA ALA A 297 62.84 -63.22 -8.54
C ALA A 297 62.03 -62.08 -7.89
N CYS A 298 61.82 -62.16 -6.58
CA CYS A 298 60.89 -61.29 -5.85
C CYS A 298 61.36 -61.05 -4.42
N THR A 299 60.54 -60.32 -3.66
CA THR A 299 60.69 -60.15 -2.22
C THR A 299 59.57 -60.81 -1.43
N THR A 300 59.89 -61.31 -0.24
CA THR A 300 59.26 -62.50 0.37
C THR A 300 58.16 -62.21 1.39
N GLY A 301 57.75 -60.95 1.50
CA GLY A 301 56.87 -60.49 2.58
C GLY A 301 57.52 -60.52 3.97
N GLN A 302 58.79 -60.94 4.08
CA GLN A 302 59.61 -60.81 5.28
C GLN A 302 60.47 -59.54 5.12
N PRO A 303 60.08 -58.39 5.71
CA PRO A 303 60.80 -57.11 5.56
C PRO A 303 62.20 -57.10 6.20
N GLY A 304 62.77 -55.91 6.35
CA GLY A 304 64.12 -55.72 6.89
C GLY A 304 65.18 -56.48 6.09
N VAL A 305 66.05 -57.18 6.80
CA VAL A 305 67.17 -57.96 6.23
C VAL A 305 66.75 -59.32 5.63
N CYS A 306 65.47 -59.68 5.68
CA CYS A 306 64.96 -61.01 5.31
C CYS A 306 64.40 -61.11 3.88
N ALA A 307 64.50 -60.04 3.09
CA ALA A 307 63.54 -59.76 2.03
C ALA A 307 63.59 -60.56 0.72
N ALA A 308 64.63 -61.34 0.36
CA ALA A 308 64.81 -61.83 -1.03
C ALA A 308 64.32 -63.27 -1.30
N GLY A 309 63.68 -63.54 -2.46
CA GLY A 309 63.05 -64.84 -2.83
C GLY A 309 62.63 -65.05 -4.31
N THR A 310 61.67 -65.95 -4.56
CA THR A 310 61.16 -66.32 -5.92
C THR A 310 59.67 -66.73 -5.96
N THR A 311 58.90 -66.33 -6.98
CA THR A 311 57.40 -66.39 -7.05
C THR A 311 56.77 -67.65 -7.68
N ALA A 312 55.57 -68.02 -7.21
CA ALA A 312 54.60 -68.87 -7.92
C ALA A 312 53.14 -68.59 -7.49
N CYS A 313 52.16 -68.71 -8.39
CA CYS A 313 50.73 -68.62 -8.06
C CYS A 313 50.22 -69.91 -7.41
N GLN A 314 49.57 -69.82 -6.24
CA GLN A 314 48.86 -70.92 -5.58
C GLN A 314 47.64 -70.40 -4.82
N SER A 315 46.48 -71.03 -5.01
CA SER A 315 45.23 -70.74 -4.27
C SER A 315 44.84 -69.25 -4.24
N GLY A 316 44.93 -68.57 -5.39
CA GLY A 316 44.59 -67.15 -5.48
C GLY A 316 45.60 -66.20 -4.84
N GLN A 317 46.88 -66.56 -4.70
CA GLN A 317 47.96 -65.61 -4.38
C GLN A 317 49.28 -65.95 -5.08
N VAL A 318 50.04 -64.93 -5.49
CA VAL A 318 51.42 -65.06 -5.99
C VAL A 318 52.41 -65.07 -4.81
N ILE A 319 52.76 -66.26 -4.33
CA ILE A 319 53.58 -66.48 -3.13
C ILE A 319 55.08 -66.44 -3.45
N CYS A 320 55.87 -65.74 -2.63
CA CYS A 320 57.33 -65.57 -2.78
C CYS A 320 58.12 -66.24 -1.63
N ASN A 321 59.03 -67.17 -1.94
CA ASN A 321 59.67 -68.04 -0.93
C ASN A 321 61.06 -67.55 -0.46
N SER A 322 61.34 -67.58 0.85
CA SER A 322 62.44 -66.80 1.50
C SER A 322 63.80 -67.50 1.70
N ASN A 323 64.84 -66.69 1.94
CA ASN A 323 66.25 -67.09 2.01
C ASN A 323 67.00 -66.75 3.34
N THR A 324 66.50 -65.89 4.25
CA THR A 324 67.21 -65.42 5.48
C THR A 324 66.28 -65.18 6.71
N THR A 325 66.81 -64.78 7.88
CA THR A 325 66.13 -64.81 9.22
C THR A 325 66.50 -63.66 10.22
N PRO A 326 65.69 -63.32 11.28
CA PRO A 326 65.57 -61.94 11.88
C PRO A 326 66.08 -61.64 13.34
N SER A 327 65.95 -60.38 13.83
CA SER A 327 66.21 -59.94 15.25
C SER A 327 65.64 -58.54 15.70
N PRO A 328 65.25 -58.30 17.00
CA PRO A 328 64.39 -57.19 17.54
C PRO A 328 64.60 -55.68 17.20
N GLU A 329 63.52 -54.89 17.38
CA GLU A 329 63.25 -53.51 16.87
C GLU A 329 63.67 -52.27 17.71
N ALA A 330 63.57 -51.08 17.07
CA ALA A 330 63.58 -49.72 17.64
C ALA A 330 62.71 -48.74 16.78
N CYS A 331 62.41 -47.51 17.24
CA CYS A 331 61.76 -46.45 16.43
C CYS A 331 62.87 -45.61 15.76
N ASP A 332 63.33 -46.04 14.59
CA ASP A 332 64.37 -45.36 13.80
C ASP A 332 64.14 -45.39 12.27
N GLY A 333 63.00 -45.91 11.82
CA GLY A 333 62.61 -46.01 10.41
C GLY A 333 63.04 -47.32 9.73
N VAL A 334 63.46 -48.34 10.49
CA VAL A 334 63.90 -49.64 9.96
C VAL A 334 63.26 -50.82 10.70
N ASP A 335 62.67 -51.73 9.93
CA ASP A 335 62.25 -53.06 10.40
C ASP A 335 63.51 -53.95 10.53
N ASN A 336 63.78 -54.46 11.73
CA ASN A 336 64.93 -55.29 12.07
C ASN A 336 64.54 -56.75 12.33
N ASP A 337 63.34 -57.01 12.89
CA ASP A 337 62.86 -58.37 13.25
C ASP A 337 61.99 -59.05 12.20
N CYS A 338 61.89 -58.43 11.02
CA CYS A 338 61.33 -58.97 9.79
C CYS A 338 59.86 -59.41 9.94
N ASN A 339 59.13 -58.83 10.89
CA ASN A 339 57.75 -59.22 11.21
C ASN A 339 56.71 -58.66 10.23
N GLY A 340 56.96 -57.50 9.63
CA GLY A 340 56.00 -56.79 8.77
C GLY A 340 56.07 -55.27 8.86
N LEU A 341 56.58 -54.73 9.98
CA LEU A 341 56.27 -53.38 10.44
C LEU A 341 57.53 -52.63 10.90
N ILE A 342 57.86 -51.57 10.16
CA ILE A 342 58.85 -50.56 10.58
C ILE A 342 58.37 -49.91 11.89
N ASP A 343 59.25 -49.87 12.89
CA ASP A 343 59.02 -49.25 14.20
C ASP A 343 57.80 -49.81 14.99
N ASP A 344 57.50 -51.13 14.90
CA ASP A 344 56.24 -51.70 15.41
C ASP A 344 55.89 -51.40 16.89
N GLY A 345 54.60 -51.26 17.16
CA GLY A 345 54.03 -50.86 18.43
C GLY A 345 54.04 -49.33 18.59
N ASN A 346 54.83 -48.84 19.56
CA ASN A 346 55.05 -47.41 19.76
C ASN A 346 56.41 -47.17 20.48
N PRO A 347 57.56 -47.49 19.85
CA PRO A 347 58.84 -47.54 20.56
C PRO A 347 59.31 -46.14 20.98
N GLY A 348 59.15 -45.82 22.26
CA GLY A 348 59.53 -44.51 22.83
C GLY A 348 58.40 -43.46 22.87
N GLY A 349 57.21 -43.77 22.35
CA GLY A 349 56.00 -42.95 22.56
C GLY A 349 55.15 -43.43 23.75
N GLY A 350 53.87 -43.07 23.76
CA GLY A 350 52.89 -43.50 24.76
C GLY A 350 52.75 -42.56 25.97
N THR A 351 53.23 -41.32 25.87
CA THR A 351 52.98 -40.25 26.86
C THR A 351 51.84 -39.34 26.41
N SER A 352 51.05 -38.82 27.36
CA SER A 352 49.95 -37.90 27.08
C SER A 352 50.46 -36.51 26.67
N CYS A 353 49.77 -35.90 25.71
CA CYS A 353 50.07 -34.59 25.16
C CYS A 353 48.78 -33.78 24.94
N ASN A 354 48.94 -32.54 24.47
CA ASN A 354 47.83 -31.66 24.10
C ASN A 354 48.02 -31.22 22.65
N THR A 355 46.94 -31.25 21.88
CA THR A 355 46.95 -31.06 20.42
C THR A 355 46.86 -29.59 20.01
N GLY A 356 46.50 -28.70 20.94
CA GLY A 356 46.17 -27.31 20.67
C GLY A 356 44.77 -27.09 20.09
N GLN A 357 43.96 -28.14 19.89
CA GLN A 357 42.58 -28.03 19.38
C GLN A 357 41.55 -27.80 20.50
N PRO A 358 40.37 -27.24 20.19
CA PRO A 358 39.23 -27.15 21.11
C PRO A 358 38.61 -28.52 21.47
N GLY A 359 37.57 -28.47 22.31
CA GLY A 359 36.66 -29.58 22.58
C GLY A 359 37.27 -30.94 22.92
N VAL A 360 36.61 -32.00 22.46
CA VAL A 360 37.08 -33.39 22.61
C VAL A 360 38.45 -33.63 21.99
N CYS A 361 38.83 -32.84 20.97
CA CYS A 361 40.10 -32.97 20.24
C CYS A 361 41.33 -32.51 21.05
N ALA A 362 41.13 -31.83 22.21
CA ALA A 362 42.22 -31.20 22.96
C ALA A 362 43.23 -32.19 23.59
N SER A 363 42.81 -33.40 23.93
CA SER A 363 43.67 -34.46 24.48
C SER A 363 44.25 -35.34 23.37
N GLY A 364 45.51 -35.74 23.52
CA GLY A 364 46.16 -36.63 22.57
C GLY A 364 47.23 -37.52 23.20
N THR A 365 47.62 -38.55 22.44
CA THR A 365 48.67 -39.50 22.82
C THR A 365 49.84 -39.42 21.85
N THR A 366 51.06 -39.43 22.40
CA THR A 366 52.28 -39.41 21.59
C THR A 366 52.55 -40.76 20.91
N THR A 367 52.75 -40.74 19.59
CA THR A 367 52.83 -41.92 18.73
C THR A 367 54.04 -41.83 17.79
N CYS A 368 54.83 -42.90 17.66
CA CYS A 368 55.88 -42.99 16.63
C CYS A 368 55.21 -43.07 15.24
N THR A 369 55.24 -41.97 14.50
CA THR A 369 54.73 -41.83 13.13
C THR A 369 55.90 -41.46 12.20
N SER A 370 56.16 -42.29 11.19
CA SER A 370 57.23 -42.08 10.20
C SER A 370 58.65 -41.85 10.80
N GLY A 371 58.99 -42.57 11.88
CA GLY A 371 60.29 -42.45 12.55
C GLY A 371 60.45 -41.22 13.46
N ALA A 372 59.35 -40.54 13.82
CA ALA A 372 59.33 -39.44 14.79
C ALA A 372 58.14 -39.57 15.74
N VAL A 373 58.24 -39.04 16.97
CA VAL A 373 57.15 -39.11 17.95
C VAL A 373 56.30 -37.85 17.89
N GLU A 374 55.08 -37.96 17.35
CA GLU A 374 54.12 -36.86 17.17
C GLU A 374 52.93 -36.96 18.14
N CYS A 375 52.20 -35.86 18.35
CA CYS A 375 51.00 -35.82 19.18
C CYS A 375 49.73 -35.92 18.32
N VAL A 376 48.91 -36.93 18.54
CA VAL A 376 47.68 -37.20 17.76
C VAL A 376 46.47 -37.12 18.69
N PRO A 377 45.32 -36.50 18.31
CA PRO A 377 44.12 -36.45 19.14
C PRO A 377 43.62 -37.85 19.53
N ASP A 378 43.18 -38.00 20.78
CA ASP A 378 42.61 -39.26 21.30
C ASP A 378 41.16 -39.51 20.79
N ALA A 379 40.53 -38.47 20.24
CA ALA A 379 39.20 -38.47 19.63
C ALA A 379 39.18 -37.65 18.33
N SER A 380 38.42 -38.12 17.34
CA SER A 380 38.09 -37.37 16.11
C SER A 380 36.84 -36.52 16.33
N SER A 381 36.73 -35.37 15.66
CA SER A 381 35.51 -34.58 15.68
C SER A 381 34.30 -35.31 15.10
N SER A 382 33.12 -34.99 15.63
CA SER A 382 31.83 -35.53 15.21
C SER A 382 30.77 -34.42 15.24
N PRO A 383 29.62 -34.56 14.56
CA PRO A 383 28.53 -33.60 14.67
C PRO A 383 28.11 -33.38 16.14
N GLU A 384 27.77 -32.14 16.49
CA GLU A 384 27.37 -31.75 17.85
C GLU A 384 26.25 -32.63 18.42
N VAL A 385 26.42 -33.01 19.69
CA VAL A 385 25.44 -33.67 20.54
C VAL A 385 25.19 -32.77 21.75
N CYS A 386 23.95 -32.72 22.23
CA CYS A 386 23.61 -31.93 23.41
C CYS A 386 24.13 -32.59 24.71
N ASP A 387 25.43 -32.45 24.99
CA ASP A 387 26.10 -32.99 26.18
C ASP A 387 27.00 -31.97 26.92
N GLY A 388 27.13 -30.74 26.39
CA GLY A 388 27.89 -29.66 27.01
C GLY A 388 29.38 -29.70 26.67
N ILE A 389 29.76 -30.45 25.63
CA ILE A 389 31.12 -30.55 25.11
C ILE A 389 31.11 -30.18 23.63
N ASP A 390 32.06 -29.35 23.23
CA ASP A 390 32.46 -29.10 21.84
C ASP A 390 32.90 -30.43 21.19
N ASN A 391 32.03 -31.06 20.40
CA ASN A 391 32.21 -32.36 19.75
C ASN A 391 32.81 -32.22 18.33
N ASP A 392 32.43 -31.18 17.59
CA ASP A 392 32.93 -30.93 16.23
C ASP A 392 34.32 -30.23 16.23
N CYS A 393 34.74 -29.73 17.38
CA CYS A 393 36.00 -29.02 17.65
C CYS A 393 36.10 -27.63 17.01
N ASN A 394 34.98 -26.97 16.71
CA ASN A 394 34.93 -25.60 16.16
C ASN A 394 35.18 -24.50 17.21
N GLY A 395 35.06 -24.81 18.51
CA GLY A 395 35.29 -23.88 19.62
C GLY A 395 34.03 -23.24 20.22
N LEU A 396 32.85 -23.62 19.74
CA LEU A 396 31.55 -23.41 20.39
C LEU A 396 31.12 -24.70 21.10
N ILE A 397 30.09 -24.63 21.96
CA ILE A 397 29.55 -25.80 22.69
C ILE A 397 28.05 -25.86 22.44
N ASP A 398 27.53 -27.05 22.10
CA ASP A 398 26.12 -27.33 21.81
C ASP A 398 25.55 -26.45 20.67
N ASP A 399 26.35 -26.10 19.66
CA ASP A 399 25.93 -25.12 18.66
C ASP A 399 24.95 -25.69 17.61
N GLY A 400 24.07 -24.84 17.08
CA GLY A 400 23.01 -25.28 16.16
C GLY A 400 21.81 -26.01 16.77
N ASN A 401 21.66 -26.05 18.11
CA ASN A 401 20.58 -26.78 18.84
C ASN A 401 20.60 -28.31 18.57
N PRO A 402 21.71 -29.01 18.89
CA PRO A 402 21.92 -30.40 18.54
C PRO A 402 20.89 -31.32 19.21
N GLY A 403 20.31 -32.24 18.43
CA GLY A 403 19.24 -33.12 18.90
C GLY A 403 17.91 -32.42 19.22
N GLY A 404 17.80 -31.11 18.97
CA GLY A 404 16.57 -30.35 19.12
C GLY A 404 15.51 -30.68 18.07
N GLY A 405 14.35 -30.01 18.15
CA GLY A 405 13.26 -30.11 17.17
C GLY A 405 12.37 -31.35 17.30
N MET A 406 12.81 -32.39 18.01
CA MET A 406 11.98 -33.57 18.26
C MET A 406 10.76 -33.22 19.14
N PRO A 407 9.54 -33.66 18.79
CA PRO A 407 8.33 -33.32 19.55
C PRO A 407 8.35 -34.00 20.93
N CYS A 408 8.33 -33.19 21.99
CA CYS A 408 8.37 -33.65 23.38
C CYS A 408 6.99 -33.64 24.08
N GLY A 409 5.94 -33.31 23.34
CA GLY A 409 4.56 -33.20 23.80
C GLY A 409 3.59 -32.89 22.65
N PRO A 410 2.30 -32.62 22.96
CA PRO A 410 1.30 -32.26 21.97
C PRO A 410 1.45 -30.81 21.46
N SER A 411 1.30 -30.65 20.14
CA SER A 411 1.25 -29.35 19.45
C SER A 411 -0.18 -29.00 19.02
N LEU A 412 -0.46 -27.70 18.90
CA LEU A 412 -1.75 -27.13 18.48
C LEU A 412 -1.51 -26.04 17.43
N GLY A 413 -1.66 -26.39 16.15
CA GLY A 413 -1.27 -25.49 15.06
C GLY A 413 0.23 -25.17 15.12
N ALA A 414 0.58 -23.88 15.02
CA ALA A 414 1.94 -23.39 15.15
C ALA A 414 2.44 -23.27 16.61
N CYS A 415 1.55 -23.44 17.61
CA CYS A 415 1.96 -23.55 19.01
C CYS A 415 2.46 -24.97 19.29
N THR A 416 3.75 -25.15 19.52
CA THR A 416 4.38 -26.47 19.58
C THR A 416 5.14 -26.72 20.88
N THR A 417 5.44 -27.98 21.16
CA THR A 417 6.37 -28.39 22.23
C THR A 417 7.48 -29.25 21.64
N GLN A 418 8.73 -28.81 21.76
CA GLN A 418 9.89 -29.45 21.13
C GLN A 418 11.04 -29.58 22.13
N ALA A 419 11.90 -30.58 21.90
CA ALA A 419 13.18 -30.67 22.56
C ALA A 419 14.09 -29.51 22.10
N THR A 420 14.80 -28.91 23.04
CA THR A 420 15.77 -27.84 22.81
C THR A 420 17.00 -28.11 23.67
N CYS A 421 18.19 -27.98 23.10
CA CYS A 421 19.43 -28.11 23.86
C CYS A 421 19.66 -26.85 24.73
N ILE A 422 19.84 -27.04 26.04
CA ILE A 422 20.01 -25.94 26.99
C ILE A 422 21.08 -26.32 28.03
N ASN A 423 22.31 -25.83 27.84
CA ASN A 423 23.49 -26.13 28.67
C ASN A 423 23.81 -27.65 28.77
N GLY A 424 24.05 -28.32 27.63
CA GLY A 424 24.41 -29.73 27.60
C GLY A 424 23.32 -30.72 28.02
N ALA A 425 22.05 -30.32 27.92
CA ALA A 425 20.92 -31.22 28.15
C ALA A 425 19.70 -30.84 27.28
N LEU A 426 19.05 -31.85 26.69
CA LEU A 426 17.78 -31.66 26.00
C LEU A 426 16.66 -31.40 27.01
N SER A 427 16.14 -30.17 26.99
CA SER A 427 14.96 -29.75 27.74
C SER A 427 13.73 -29.77 26.83
N CYS A 428 12.56 -30.12 27.37
CA CYS A 428 11.30 -29.95 26.65
C CYS A 428 10.79 -28.52 26.87
N LEU A 429 10.71 -27.72 25.81
CA LEU A 429 10.10 -26.39 25.82
C LEU A 429 8.77 -26.39 25.08
N GLY A 430 7.98 -25.34 25.31
CA GLY A 430 6.84 -25.00 24.46
C GLY A 430 6.32 -23.58 24.70
N THR A 431 5.29 -23.23 23.95
CA THR A 431 4.78 -21.86 23.83
C THR A 431 3.37 -21.65 24.42
N PHE A 432 2.91 -22.57 25.26
CA PHE A 432 1.57 -22.51 25.89
C PHE A 432 1.59 -21.67 27.17
N VAL A 433 0.62 -20.75 27.29
CA VAL A 433 0.52 -19.76 28.39
C VAL A 433 -0.85 -19.85 29.08
N GLY A 434 -0.85 -19.90 30.42
CA GLY A 434 -2.05 -19.99 31.25
C GLY A 434 -2.08 -18.94 32.37
N PRO A 435 -3.27 -18.54 32.84
CA PRO A 435 -3.43 -17.50 33.85
C PRO A 435 -2.89 -17.94 35.22
N ALA A 436 -2.85 -17.01 36.18
CA ALA A 436 -2.42 -17.30 37.55
C ALA A 436 -3.25 -18.44 38.18
N GLY A 437 -2.58 -19.55 38.52
CA GLY A 437 -3.21 -20.78 39.02
C GLY A 437 -3.32 -21.91 37.99
N VAL A 438 -3.08 -21.61 36.70
CA VAL A 438 -2.92 -22.59 35.61
C VAL A 438 -1.46 -22.58 35.13
N GLY A 439 -0.92 -21.40 34.81
CA GLY A 439 0.48 -21.21 34.44
C GLY A 439 1.39 -20.92 35.65
N ALA A 440 2.69 -21.23 35.52
CA ALA A 440 3.70 -20.89 36.51
C ALA A 440 5.05 -20.47 35.87
N PRO A 441 5.91 -19.66 36.54
CA PRO A 441 7.15 -19.16 35.95
C PRO A 441 8.23 -20.21 35.70
N GLY A 442 8.17 -21.36 36.38
CA GLY A 442 9.13 -22.46 36.23
C GLY A 442 8.61 -23.64 35.39
N ASN A 443 7.47 -23.46 34.72
CA ASN A 443 6.89 -24.48 33.85
C ASN A 443 7.56 -24.46 32.45
N PRO A 444 7.68 -25.61 31.76
CA PRO A 444 8.26 -25.70 30.42
C PRO A 444 7.46 -25.01 29.30
N GLY A 445 6.20 -24.62 29.53
CA GLY A 445 5.33 -24.04 28.50
C GLY A 445 4.61 -25.10 27.65
N THR A 446 4.35 -26.28 28.19
CA THR A 446 3.57 -27.33 27.52
C THR A 446 2.06 -27.19 27.83
N GLN A 447 1.18 -27.83 27.06
CA GLN A 447 -0.27 -27.81 27.34
C GLN A 447 -0.65 -28.27 28.76
N ALA A 448 0.15 -29.15 29.37
CA ALA A 448 -0.08 -29.69 30.71
C ALA A 448 0.66 -28.90 31.83
N LEU A 449 1.73 -28.18 31.48
CA LEU A 449 2.46 -27.27 32.36
C LEU A 449 2.77 -25.98 31.57
N PRO A 450 1.79 -25.07 31.43
CA PRO A 450 1.95 -23.85 30.67
C PRO A 450 2.70 -22.78 31.48
N LEU A 451 3.29 -21.81 30.78
CA LEU A 451 3.94 -20.66 31.39
C LEU A 451 2.92 -19.67 31.97
N SER A 452 3.34 -18.87 32.94
CA SER A 452 2.50 -17.80 33.53
C SER A 452 2.61 -16.46 32.81
N THR A 453 3.50 -16.30 31.83
CA THR A 453 3.71 -15.05 31.09
C THR A 453 3.95 -15.29 29.61
N ILE A 454 3.48 -14.36 28.80
CA ILE A 454 3.60 -14.31 27.34
C ILE A 454 5.06 -14.08 26.96
N THR A 455 5.75 -13.17 27.66
CA THR A 455 7.17 -12.87 27.45
C THR A 455 8.06 -14.10 27.61
N ALA A 456 7.74 -15.03 28.52
CA ALA A 456 8.49 -16.28 28.67
C ALA A 456 8.22 -17.26 27.51
N ALA A 457 7.00 -17.31 26.98
CA ALA A 457 6.67 -18.17 25.85
C ALA A 457 7.30 -17.67 24.53
N ILE A 458 7.41 -16.34 24.35
CA ILE A 458 8.19 -15.74 23.25
C ILE A 458 9.68 -16.11 23.40
N ALA A 459 10.22 -16.11 24.62
CA ALA A 459 11.61 -16.55 24.85
C ALA A 459 11.81 -18.05 24.53
N ASN A 460 10.87 -18.92 24.90
CA ASN A 460 10.90 -20.33 24.50
C ASN A 460 10.84 -20.50 22.97
N ALA A 461 9.94 -19.79 22.30
CA ALA A 461 9.82 -19.82 20.84
C ALA A 461 11.12 -19.42 20.13
N ALA A 462 11.83 -18.41 20.65
CA ALA A 462 13.14 -18.02 20.14
C ALA A 462 14.22 -19.09 20.36
N LEU A 463 14.24 -19.75 21.53
CA LEU A 463 15.14 -20.88 21.82
C LEU A 463 14.86 -22.12 20.96
N MET A 464 13.60 -22.30 20.51
CA MET A 464 13.20 -23.36 19.58
C MET A 464 13.61 -23.08 18.11
N GLY A 465 14.28 -21.95 17.83
CA GLY A 465 14.73 -21.54 16.49
C GLY A 465 13.84 -20.51 15.78
N GLY A 466 12.79 -20.03 16.44
CA GLY A 466 11.76 -19.17 15.83
C GLY A 466 10.66 -19.97 15.10
N GLY A 467 9.59 -19.30 14.68
CA GLY A 467 8.48 -19.93 13.95
C GLY A 467 7.49 -20.74 14.80
N ALA A 468 7.60 -20.70 16.13
CA ALA A 468 6.64 -21.29 17.06
C ALA A 468 5.75 -20.18 17.67
N ASP A 469 4.45 -20.22 17.40
CA ASP A 469 3.50 -19.22 17.89
C ASP A 469 3.13 -19.45 19.36
N VAL A 470 2.70 -18.39 20.07
CA VAL A 470 2.31 -18.43 21.48
C VAL A 470 0.79 -18.55 21.63
N CYS A 471 0.33 -19.64 22.27
CA CYS A 471 -1.08 -19.89 22.53
C CYS A 471 -1.44 -19.54 23.98
N ILE A 472 -2.40 -18.64 24.17
CA ILE A 472 -2.81 -18.13 25.49
C ILE A 472 -4.25 -18.58 25.81
N CYS A 473 -4.44 -19.23 26.97
CA CYS A 473 -5.75 -19.71 27.39
C CYS A 473 -6.49 -18.79 28.38
N ASP A 474 -7.79 -19.03 28.55
CA ASP A 474 -8.66 -18.39 29.53
C ASP A 474 -9.42 -19.45 30.36
N THR A 475 -9.64 -19.14 31.65
CA THR A 475 -10.53 -19.89 32.54
C THR A 475 -11.86 -19.15 32.65
N ALA A 476 -12.87 -19.58 31.89
CA ALA A 476 -14.09 -18.83 31.54
C ALA A 476 -15.08 -18.45 32.69
N ALA A 477 -14.64 -18.30 33.94
CA ALA A 477 -15.42 -17.68 35.01
C ALA A 477 -14.51 -17.13 36.13
N PRO A 478 -14.82 -15.97 36.76
CA PRO A 478 -16.00 -15.11 36.55
C PRO A 478 -15.69 -13.85 35.71
N GLY A 479 -14.65 -13.87 34.88
CA GLY A 479 -14.23 -12.77 34.02
C GLY A 479 -13.03 -13.18 33.16
N PRO A 480 -12.57 -12.32 32.23
CA PRO A 480 -11.46 -12.62 31.33
C PRO A 480 -10.14 -12.81 32.10
N SER A 481 -9.31 -13.74 31.64
CA SER A 481 -7.93 -13.89 32.12
C SER A 481 -7.07 -12.69 31.74
N VAL A 482 -6.66 -11.92 32.74
CA VAL A 482 -5.80 -10.74 32.60
C VAL A 482 -4.34 -11.09 32.85
N TYR A 483 -3.49 -10.84 31.86
CA TYR A 483 -2.05 -10.97 31.91
C TYR A 483 -1.43 -9.58 32.11
N GLU A 484 -0.97 -9.29 33.33
CA GLU A 484 -0.39 -7.99 33.69
C GLU A 484 1.10 -7.88 33.31
N GLU A 485 1.38 -7.78 32.00
CA GLU A 485 2.73 -7.60 31.47
C GLU A 485 2.76 -6.65 30.25
N ASN A 486 3.93 -6.10 29.95
CA ASN A 486 4.18 -5.39 28.68
C ASN A 486 4.87 -6.35 27.71
N VAL A 487 4.22 -6.68 26.60
CA VAL A 487 4.72 -7.62 25.59
C VAL A 487 5.47 -6.86 24.49
N THR A 488 6.67 -7.32 24.16
CA THR A 488 7.39 -6.90 22.94
C THR A 488 7.36 -8.06 21.95
N MET A 489 6.79 -7.81 20.77
CA MET A 489 6.65 -8.82 19.72
C MET A 489 8.00 -9.09 19.04
N VAL A 490 8.21 -10.32 18.58
CA VAL A 490 9.42 -10.79 17.90
C VAL A 490 9.04 -11.36 16.54
N GLU A 491 9.90 -11.18 15.53
CA GLU A 491 9.56 -11.57 14.16
C GLU A 491 9.44 -13.09 14.01
N GLY A 492 8.38 -13.55 13.33
CA GLY A 492 8.07 -14.96 13.15
C GLY A 492 7.53 -15.65 14.42
N ILE A 493 7.03 -14.90 15.40
CA ILE A 493 6.40 -15.41 16.62
C ILE A 493 5.08 -14.66 16.84
N SER A 494 3.98 -15.22 16.36
CA SER A 494 2.64 -14.68 16.59
C SER A 494 2.16 -14.98 18.01
N VAL A 495 1.20 -14.19 18.50
CA VAL A 495 0.60 -14.38 19.82
C VAL A 495 -0.92 -14.46 19.66
N ILE A 496 -1.51 -15.58 20.09
CA ILE A 496 -2.87 -16.01 19.75
C ILE A 496 -3.66 -16.27 21.03
N GLY A 497 -4.76 -15.52 21.21
CA GLY A 497 -5.67 -15.66 22.35
C GLY A 497 -6.93 -16.49 22.03
N GLY A 498 -7.77 -16.67 23.04
CA GLY A 498 -9.09 -17.28 22.91
C GLY A 498 -9.15 -18.80 23.07
N TYR A 499 -8.16 -19.40 23.73
CA TYR A 499 -8.14 -20.85 24.02
C TYR A 499 -8.78 -21.17 25.38
N ASN A 500 -9.40 -22.34 25.51
CA ASN A 500 -9.90 -22.89 26.77
C ASN A 500 -8.76 -23.50 27.59
N CYS A 501 -8.54 -23.07 28.85
CA CYS A 501 -7.49 -23.69 29.69
C CYS A 501 -7.75 -25.16 30.07
N ALA A 502 -8.96 -25.70 29.84
CA ALA A 502 -9.29 -27.09 30.18
C ALA A 502 -8.97 -28.11 29.08
N ASP A 503 -9.05 -27.73 27.80
CA ASP A 503 -8.88 -28.64 26.65
C ASP A 503 -8.18 -28.02 25.43
N TRP A 504 -7.79 -26.74 25.51
CA TRP A 504 -7.18 -25.95 24.42
C TRP A 504 -8.01 -25.88 23.12
N SER A 505 -9.33 -26.08 23.18
CA SER A 505 -10.22 -25.62 22.09
C SER A 505 -10.20 -24.09 21.99
N ARG A 506 -10.45 -23.53 20.79
CA ARG A 506 -10.44 -22.08 20.55
C ARG A 506 -11.84 -21.56 20.25
N ASP A 507 -12.28 -20.56 21.02
CA ASP A 507 -13.46 -19.74 20.75
C ASP A 507 -13.29 -18.35 21.39
N ILE A 508 -12.96 -17.36 20.55
CA ILE A 508 -12.69 -15.97 20.95
C ILE A 508 -13.93 -15.24 21.51
N ALA A 509 -15.13 -15.79 21.36
CA ALA A 509 -16.37 -15.23 21.93
C ALA A 509 -16.67 -15.74 23.34
N THR A 510 -16.18 -16.95 23.68
CA THR A 510 -16.36 -17.57 25.01
C THR A 510 -15.15 -17.40 25.92
N TYR A 511 -13.94 -17.49 25.35
CA TYR A 511 -12.67 -17.44 26.06
C TYR A 511 -11.97 -16.12 25.73
N VAL A 512 -11.77 -15.25 26.72
CA VAL A 512 -11.34 -13.86 26.48
C VAL A 512 -9.99 -13.58 27.12
N THR A 513 -8.93 -13.83 26.36
CA THR A 513 -7.56 -13.42 26.70
C THR A 513 -7.46 -11.90 26.78
N THR A 514 -6.92 -11.35 27.87
CA THR A 514 -6.66 -9.91 28.01
C THR A 514 -5.20 -9.66 28.41
N ILE A 515 -4.47 -8.86 27.63
CA ILE A 515 -3.15 -8.32 28.02
C ILE A 515 -3.35 -6.92 28.59
N GLN A 516 -2.78 -6.62 29.77
CA GLN A 516 -2.88 -5.31 30.42
C GLN A 516 -1.50 -4.82 30.84
N GLY A 517 -1.11 -3.63 30.40
CA GLY A 517 0.16 -3.02 30.82
C GLY A 517 0.11 -2.70 32.32
N PRO A 518 1.04 -3.20 33.16
CA PRO A 518 1.03 -2.97 34.60
C PRO A 518 1.11 -1.47 34.91
N THR A 519 0.42 -1.03 35.97
CA THR A 519 0.34 0.39 36.34
C THR A 519 1.73 0.97 36.59
N PRO A 520 2.20 1.94 35.77
CA PRO A 520 3.57 2.42 35.87
C PRO A 520 3.78 3.31 37.12
N PRO A 521 5.03 3.50 37.57
CA PRO A 521 5.33 4.33 38.73
C PRO A 521 4.87 5.79 38.57
N MET A 522 4.61 6.47 39.70
CA MET A 522 4.37 7.92 39.67
C MET A 522 5.56 8.65 38.99
N ASN A 523 5.22 9.62 38.14
CA ASN A 523 6.11 10.38 37.25
C ASN A 523 6.54 9.66 35.95
N TYR A 524 5.95 8.50 35.61
CA TYR A 524 6.08 7.94 34.25
C TYR A 524 5.13 8.67 33.28
N ILE A 525 5.63 9.09 32.11
CA ILE A 525 4.90 9.97 31.17
C ILE A 525 4.38 9.25 29.92
N SER A 526 4.84 8.05 29.61
CA SER A 526 4.46 7.32 28.39
C SER A 526 4.38 5.82 28.64
N GLY A 527 3.30 5.16 28.22
CA GLY A 527 3.12 3.72 28.41
C GLY A 527 2.53 3.00 27.19
N THR A 528 2.87 1.71 27.03
CA THR A 528 2.37 0.85 25.94
C THR A 528 2.35 -0.59 26.40
N THR A 529 1.25 -1.31 26.15
CA THR A 529 1.09 -2.72 26.57
C THR A 529 1.71 -3.69 25.58
N VAL A 530 1.37 -3.61 24.29
CA VAL A 530 1.97 -4.43 23.22
C VAL A 530 2.77 -3.52 22.29
N THR A 531 4.06 -3.80 22.14
CA THR A 531 4.93 -3.09 21.20
C THR A 531 5.42 -4.01 20.10
N PHE A 532 5.15 -3.63 18.85
CA PHE A 532 5.83 -4.16 17.68
C PHE A 532 7.05 -3.27 17.39
N PRO A 533 8.29 -3.75 17.58
CA PRO A 533 9.50 -2.99 17.25
C PRO A 533 9.70 -2.86 15.73
N ALA A 534 10.82 -2.26 15.32
CA ALA A 534 11.18 -2.15 13.91
C ALA A 534 11.52 -3.51 13.30
N GLY A 535 11.16 -3.72 12.03
CA GLY A 535 11.49 -4.93 11.28
C GLY A 535 10.48 -6.09 11.40
N ILE A 536 9.44 -5.97 12.22
CA ILE A 536 8.34 -6.95 12.25
C ILE A 536 7.52 -6.88 10.93
N THR A 537 7.21 -8.03 10.33
CA THR A 537 6.42 -8.16 9.10
C THR A 537 5.07 -8.85 9.33
N SER A 538 4.30 -9.05 8.25
CA SER A 538 3.00 -9.73 8.28
C SER A 538 3.05 -11.21 8.67
N LEU A 539 4.26 -11.82 8.71
CA LEU A 539 4.51 -13.13 9.30
C LEU A 539 4.21 -13.19 10.81
N THR A 540 4.19 -12.03 11.47
CA THR A 540 3.97 -11.91 12.91
C THR A 540 2.56 -11.36 13.18
N ALA A 541 1.72 -12.17 13.82
CA ALA A 541 0.34 -11.81 14.10
C ALA A 541 0.02 -11.59 15.58
N LEU A 542 -1.04 -10.82 15.85
CA LEU A 542 -1.74 -10.75 17.12
C LEU A 542 -3.21 -11.05 16.87
N ASP A 543 -3.72 -12.14 17.45
CA ASP A 543 -5.01 -12.72 17.07
C ASP A 543 -5.93 -12.96 18.28
N GLY A 544 -7.16 -12.42 18.21
CA GLY A 544 -8.30 -12.83 19.05
C GLY A 544 -8.13 -12.57 20.54
N MET A 545 -7.80 -11.34 20.91
CA MET A 545 -7.58 -10.94 22.31
C MET A 545 -7.91 -9.47 22.58
N THR A 546 -8.04 -9.13 23.86
CA THR A 546 -8.14 -7.74 24.33
C THR A 546 -6.76 -7.22 24.75
N VAL A 547 -6.44 -5.97 24.42
CA VAL A 547 -5.23 -5.26 24.88
C VAL A 547 -5.64 -3.95 25.55
N LEU A 548 -5.31 -3.79 26.84
CA LEU A 548 -5.63 -2.62 27.64
C LEU A 548 -4.36 -1.81 27.94
N GLY A 549 -4.32 -0.55 27.48
CA GLY A 549 -3.20 0.36 27.66
C GLY A 549 -3.01 0.78 29.13
N PRO A 550 -1.77 0.99 29.60
CA PRO A 550 -1.52 1.39 30.98
C PRO A 550 -2.05 2.82 31.23
N SER A 551 -2.53 3.08 32.43
CA SER A 551 -2.96 4.43 32.83
C SER A 551 -1.80 5.21 33.45
N VAL A 552 -1.52 6.41 32.94
CA VAL A 552 -0.39 7.28 33.32
C VAL A 552 -0.92 8.61 33.86
N MET A 553 -0.62 8.91 35.13
CA MET A 553 -1.04 10.15 35.81
C MET A 553 0.11 10.70 36.69
N PRO A 554 1.08 11.43 36.12
CA PRO A 554 2.17 12.09 36.82
C PRO A 554 1.70 13.42 37.45
N LEU A 555 2.57 14.01 38.27
CA LEU A 555 2.31 15.30 38.91
C LEU A 555 2.62 16.51 38.01
N SER A 556 3.27 16.30 36.85
CA SER A 556 3.53 17.31 35.83
C SER A 556 3.95 16.68 34.48
N GLY A 557 3.76 17.44 33.39
CA GLY A 557 4.08 17.03 32.02
C GLY A 557 2.91 16.35 31.28
N THR A 558 2.93 16.41 29.96
CA THR A 558 1.94 15.75 29.08
C THR A 558 2.18 14.24 29.05
N THR A 559 1.11 13.46 29.12
CA THR A 559 1.15 11.99 29.13
C THR A 559 0.64 11.30 27.88
N TYR A 560 1.13 10.08 27.66
CA TYR A 560 0.85 9.25 26.49
C TYR A 560 0.51 7.80 26.92
N SER A 561 -0.61 7.26 26.46
CA SER A 561 -0.95 5.83 26.62
C SER A 561 -1.34 5.23 25.29
N ALA A 562 -0.77 4.07 24.97
CA ALA A 562 -1.21 3.22 23.86
C ALA A 562 -1.57 1.82 24.39
N ALA A 563 -2.59 1.17 23.84
CA ALA A 563 -2.73 -0.27 24.00
C ALA A 563 -1.69 -0.99 23.13
N ILE A 564 -1.66 -0.66 21.83
CA ILE A 564 -0.73 -1.22 20.85
C ILE A 564 0.07 -0.10 20.20
N ALA A 565 1.40 -0.28 20.08
CA ALA A 565 2.25 0.58 19.26
C ALA A 565 3.01 -0.24 18.20
N VAL A 566 2.94 0.21 16.95
CA VAL A 566 3.66 -0.32 15.77
C VAL A 566 4.67 0.72 15.31
N LYS A 567 5.94 0.33 15.16
CA LYS A 567 7.07 1.26 15.00
C LYS A 567 8.03 0.79 13.90
N ASN A 568 7.90 1.31 12.68
CA ASN A 568 8.66 0.86 11.50
C ASN A 568 8.48 -0.66 11.23
N SER A 569 7.22 -1.10 11.23
CA SER A 569 6.81 -2.51 11.12
C SER A 569 5.43 -2.65 10.51
N SER A 570 5.13 -3.85 10.00
CA SER A 570 3.94 -4.18 9.19
C SER A 570 3.22 -5.46 9.66
N PRO A 571 2.91 -5.60 10.96
CA PRO A 571 2.31 -6.82 11.52
C PRO A 571 0.86 -7.03 11.08
N SER A 572 0.37 -8.24 11.33
CA SER A 572 -1.03 -8.64 11.13
C SER A 572 -1.81 -8.56 12.45
N LEU A 573 -2.91 -7.82 12.51
CA LEU A 573 -3.81 -7.76 13.67
C LEU A 573 -5.18 -8.37 13.28
N LEU A 574 -5.62 -9.40 14.00
CA LEU A 574 -6.86 -10.14 13.70
C LEU A 574 -7.78 -10.17 14.93
N ASP A 575 -9.00 -9.66 14.79
CA ASP A 575 -10.03 -9.64 15.84
C ASP A 575 -9.59 -9.11 17.21
N VAL A 576 -8.62 -8.19 17.20
CA VAL A 576 -8.04 -7.59 18.42
C VAL A 576 -8.93 -6.45 18.94
N THR A 577 -9.20 -6.45 20.25
CA THR A 577 -9.87 -5.34 20.94
C THR A 577 -8.86 -4.51 21.72
N ALA A 578 -8.40 -3.37 21.18
CA ALA A 578 -7.34 -2.56 21.76
C ALA A 578 -7.88 -1.22 22.32
N LYS A 579 -7.67 -0.96 23.62
CA LYS A 579 -8.16 0.25 24.30
C LYS A 579 -7.06 0.98 25.08
N GLY A 580 -6.73 2.20 24.66
CA GLY A 580 -5.79 3.07 25.37
C GLY A 580 -6.22 3.39 26.81
N GLY A 581 -5.25 3.49 27.72
CA GLY A 581 -5.46 3.81 29.14
C GLY A 581 -5.58 5.32 29.40
N PHE A 582 -5.84 5.71 30.65
CA PHE A 582 -5.98 7.11 31.04
C PHE A 582 -4.66 7.88 30.85
N ALA A 583 -4.71 8.93 30.04
CA ALA A 583 -3.60 9.83 29.72
C ALA A 583 -4.13 11.16 29.15
N ASP A 584 -3.24 12.13 28.92
CA ASP A 584 -3.52 13.36 28.16
C ASP A 584 -3.69 13.06 26.67
N GLN A 585 -2.83 12.19 26.11
CA GLN A 585 -3.03 11.56 24.81
C GLN A 585 -3.23 10.05 25.00
N SER A 586 -4.45 9.57 24.76
CA SER A 586 -4.82 8.15 24.85
C SER A 586 -5.09 7.59 23.45
N THR A 587 -4.48 6.45 23.12
CA THR A 587 -4.56 5.83 21.79
C THR A 587 -4.85 4.32 21.87
N GLY A 588 -5.74 3.81 21.02
CA GLY A 588 -5.95 2.36 20.88
C GLY A 588 -4.77 1.69 20.16
N LEU A 589 -4.65 1.98 18.87
CA LEU A 589 -3.54 1.57 18.02
C LEU A 589 -2.76 2.79 17.52
N SER A 590 -1.48 2.85 17.86
CA SER A 590 -0.57 3.90 17.39
C SER A 590 0.42 3.31 16.39
N VAL A 591 0.40 3.77 15.15
CA VAL A 591 1.31 3.34 14.08
C VAL A 591 2.21 4.51 13.68
N PHE A 592 3.51 4.28 13.71
CA PHE A 592 4.52 5.29 13.44
C PHE A 592 5.63 4.72 12.55
N VAL A 593 5.88 5.37 11.41
CA VAL A 593 6.95 4.98 10.48
C VAL A 593 7.77 6.21 10.12
N ASN A 594 9.09 6.10 10.27
CA ASN A 594 10.06 7.06 9.77
C ASN A 594 10.45 6.70 8.33
N ASN A 595 10.56 7.70 7.47
CA ASN A 595 11.12 7.59 6.11
C ASN A 595 10.35 6.70 5.12
N GLY A 596 9.06 6.39 5.37
CA GLY A 596 8.11 5.91 4.35
C GLY A 596 8.47 4.59 3.64
N GLY A 597 9.23 3.71 4.28
CA GLY A 597 9.86 2.54 3.65
C GLY A 597 9.40 1.16 4.13
N THR A 598 8.25 1.04 4.78
CA THR A 598 7.68 -0.24 5.25
C THR A 598 6.38 -0.56 4.53
N ALA A 599 6.04 -1.85 4.40
CA ALA A 599 4.72 -2.26 3.94
C ALA A 599 3.61 -1.71 4.87
N PRO A 600 2.36 -1.55 4.39
CA PRO A 600 1.23 -1.23 5.26
C PRO A 600 1.01 -2.33 6.30
N LEU A 601 0.65 -1.98 7.54
CA LEU A 601 0.13 -3.00 8.48
C LEU A 601 -1.23 -3.52 8.00
N THR A 602 -1.59 -4.74 8.39
CA THR A 602 -2.91 -5.32 8.08
C THR A 602 -3.73 -5.47 9.34
N VAL A 603 -4.98 -4.99 9.32
CA VAL A 603 -5.94 -5.09 10.43
C VAL A 603 -7.26 -5.64 9.91
N THR A 604 -7.71 -6.77 10.46
CA THR A 604 -8.97 -7.42 10.11
C THR A 604 -9.84 -7.60 11.35
N GLY A 605 -11.07 -7.11 11.29
CA GLY A 605 -12.03 -7.16 12.39
C GLY A 605 -11.60 -6.32 13.60
N GLY A 606 -12.02 -6.76 14.79
CA GLY A 606 -11.61 -6.13 16.06
C GLY A 606 -12.24 -4.76 16.35
N THR A 607 -11.82 -4.16 17.47
CA THR A 607 -12.31 -2.85 17.95
C THR A 607 -11.20 -2.05 18.62
N TYR A 608 -10.95 -0.86 18.11
CA TYR A 608 -9.91 0.05 18.56
C TYR A 608 -10.53 1.27 19.23
N GLY A 609 -9.94 1.73 20.34
CA GLY A 609 -10.47 2.86 21.08
C GLY A 609 -9.53 3.44 22.13
N ALA A 610 -9.96 4.53 22.74
CA ALA A 610 -9.17 5.28 23.71
C ALA A 610 -10.02 5.80 24.88
N ALA A 611 -9.36 6.13 25.99
CA ALA A 611 -9.97 6.69 27.19
C ALA A 611 -9.08 7.81 27.76
N ALA A 612 -9.34 9.06 27.41
CA ALA A 612 -8.63 10.20 28.00
C ALA A 612 -8.93 10.38 29.49
N ALA A 613 -7.99 10.99 30.22
CA ALA A 613 -8.23 11.59 31.52
C ALA A 613 -9.11 12.87 31.39
N PHE A 614 -9.72 13.31 32.49
CA PHE A 614 -10.48 14.56 32.51
C PHE A 614 -9.53 15.77 32.60
N GLY A 615 -9.31 16.48 31.50
CA GLY A 615 -8.39 17.64 31.47
C GLY A 615 -8.55 18.56 30.25
N ALA A 616 -8.22 19.84 30.43
CA ALA A 616 -8.54 20.95 29.50
C ALA A 616 -7.57 21.13 28.31
N THR A 617 -6.81 20.08 27.97
CA THR A 617 -5.89 19.97 26.82
C THR A 617 -5.79 18.54 26.28
N THR A 618 -6.73 17.65 26.62
CA THR A 618 -6.64 16.21 26.36
C THR A 618 -7.08 15.81 24.95
N ILE A 619 -6.46 14.76 24.41
CA ILE A 619 -6.67 14.20 23.07
C ILE A 619 -6.91 12.68 23.22
N GLN A 620 -7.87 12.14 22.47
CA GLN A 620 -8.02 10.69 22.34
C GLN A 620 -8.19 10.28 20.89
N ILE A 621 -7.57 9.17 20.50
CA ILE A 621 -7.53 8.69 19.11
C ILE A 621 -7.77 7.18 19.11
N ALA A 622 -8.75 6.66 18.37
CA ALA A 622 -8.93 5.20 18.33
C ALA A 622 -7.79 4.52 17.56
N VAL A 623 -7.49 5.03 16.36
CA VAL A 623 -6.33 4.62 15.54
C VAL A 623 -5.57 5.87 15.08
N SER A 624 -4.26 5.88 15.30
CA SER A 624 -3.36 6.95 14.85
C SER A 624 -2.34 6.42 13.85
N LEU A 625 -2.31 6.98 12.65
CA LEU A 625 -1.34 6.72 11.59
C LEU A 625 -0.46 7.97 11.41
N TYR A 626 0.85 7.82 11.57
CA TYR A 626 1.82 8.91 11.42
C TYR A 626 3.00 8.47 10.55
N GLY A 627 3.11 9.03 9.34
CA GLY A 627 4.10 8.65 8.33
C GLY A 627 3.93 7.22 7.80
N ALA A 628 2.77 6.60 8.07
CA ALA A 628 2.56 5.15 8.00
C ALA A 628 1.21 4.81 7.35
N SER A 629 1.20 3.77 6.53
CA SER A 629 0.01 3.26 5.82
C SER A 629 -0.59 2.03 6.52
N GLY A 630 -1.88 1.76 6.30
CA GLY A 630 -2.49 0.50 6.76
C GLY A 630 -3.68 0.03 5.92
N THR A 631 -3.95 -1.27 5.95
CA THR A 631 -5.11 -1.91 5.33
C THR A 631 -6.07 -2.37 6.42
N PHE A 632 -7.28 -1.82 6.45
CA PHE A 632 -8.28 -2.04 7.51
C PHE A 632 -9.56 -2.67 6.93
N THR A 633 -9.88 -3.89 7.32
CA THR A 633 -11.08 -4.61 6.86
C THR A 633 -12.05 -4.88 8.01
N ASN A 634 -13.28 -4.39 7.91
CA ASN A 634 -14.36 -4.56 8.91
C ASN A 634 -14.02 -4.10 10.35
N VAL A 635 -13.16 -3.08 10.47
CA VAL A 635 -12.62 -2.60 11.76
C VAL A 635 -13.56 -1.56 12.38
N THR A 636 -13.78 -1.64 13.71
CA THR A 636 -14.45 -0.57 14.46
C THR A 636 -13.42 0.33 15.15
N MET A 637 -13.34 1.59 14.77
CA MET A 637 -12.45 2.61 15.35
C MET A 637 -13.28 3.62 16.13
N LYS A 638 -13.33 3.52 17.47
CA LYS A 638 -14.18 4.38 18.29
C LYS A 638 -13.49 4.96 19.52
N ALA A 639 -13.31 6.28 19.54
CA ALA A 639 -12.94 7.00 20.76
C ALA A 639 -14.15 7.06 21.73
N ASN A 640 -13.94 6.74 23.01
CA ASN A 640 -15.04 6.53 23.97
C ASN A 640 -14.85 7.24 25.33
N GLY A 641 -13.77 8.01 25.54
CA GLY A 641 -13.63 8.89 26.71
C GLY A 641 -14.26 10.27 26.50
N TYR A 642 -14.00 11.20 27.41
CA TYR A 642 -14.51 12.57 27.36
C TYR A 642 -13.35 13.58 27.30
N ALA A 643 -12.55 13.46 26.23
CA ALA A 643 -11.40 14.31 25.98
C ALA A 643 -11.81 15.71 25.50
N ASP A 644 -10.86 16.64 25.49
CA ASP A 644 -11.00 17.96 24.87
C ASP A 644 -11.15 17.84 23.34
N SER A 645 -10.28 17.05 22.71
CA SER A 645 -10.33 16.64 21.30
C SER A 645 -10.46 15.12 21.17
N SER A 646 -11.35 14.64 20.29
CA SER A 646 -11.61 13.21 20.13
C SER A 646 -11.66 12.82 18.65
N ILE A 647 -10.92 11.77 18.28
CA ILE A 647 -10.71 11.35 16.89
C ILE A 647 -10.96 9.85 16.75
N GLY A 648 -11.71 9.42 15.74
CA GLY A 648 -11.79 8.01 15.34
C GLY A 648 -10.47 7.56 14.70
N LEU A 649 -10.24 7.96 13.45
CA LEU A 649 -8.99 7.74 12.73
C LEU A 649 -8.25 9.07 12.52
N SER A 650 -7.02 9.16 13.04
CA SER A 650 -6.08 10.25 12.76
C SER A 650 -5.05 9.80 11.73
N CYS A 651 -5.04 10.44 10.58
CA CYS A 651 -4.12 10.22 9.47
C CYS A 651 -3.21 11.45 9.29
N HIS A 652 -1.90 11.23 9.41
CA HIS A 652 -0.86 12.19 9.06
C HIS A 652 0.19 11.51 8.20
N ASP A 653 0.41 12.01 6.98
CA ASP A 653 1.29 11.41 5.97
C ASP A 653 0.99 9.90 5.73
N CYS A 654 -0.30 9.52 5.73
CA CYS A 654 -0.75 8.13 5.68
C CYS A 654 -1.17 7.64 4.27
N GLY A 655 -0.55 8.16 3.20
CA GLY A 655 -0.79 7.72 1.82
C GLY A 655 -0.76 6.19 1.64
N ALA A 656 -1.48 5.67 0.65
CA ALA A 656 -1.76 4.24 0.45
C ALA A 656 -2.52 3.52 1.59
N THR A 657 -3.09 4.23 2.57
CA THR A 657 -4.03 3.63 3.54
C THR A 657 -5.34 3.24 2.86
N THR A 658 -5.78 1.99 3.08
CA THR A 658 -7.02 1.43 2.52
C THR A 658 -7.96 0.99 3.65
N ILE A 659 -9.23 1.36 3.57
CA ILE A 659 -10.26 1.01 4.54
C ILE A 659 -11.47 0.42 3.81
N THR A 660 -11.96 -0.74 4.28
CA THR A 660 -13.08 -1.45 3.67
C THR A 660 -14.03 -1.96 4.75
N GLY A 661 -15.28 -1.51 4.74
CA GLY A 661 -16.29 -1.88 5.74
C GLY A 661 -16.04 -1.23 7.10
N GLY A 662 -16.69 -1.76 8.14
CA GLY A 662 -16.49 -1.31 9.52
C GLY A 662 -17.05 0.08 9.82
N SER A 663 -16.52 0.73 10.87
CA SER A 663 -16.99 2.06 11.29
C SER A 663 -15.90 2.90 11.96
N ILE A 664 -15.91 4.20 11.69
CA ILE A 664 -14.99 5.19 12.27
C ILE A 664 -15.81 6.24 13.03
N SER A 665 -15.55 6.39 14.34
CA SER A 665 -16.33 7.27 15.22
C SER A 665 -15.48 8.09 16.18
N GLY A 666 -15.60 9.41 16.12
CA GLY A 666 -15.01 10.33 17.10
C GLY A 666 -15.68 10.29 18.48
N GLY A 667 -16.93 9.84 18.57
CA GLY A 667 -17.61 9.53 19.84
C GLY A 667 -18.01 10.78 20.64
N THR A 668 -17.32 11.08 21.73
CA THR A 668 -17.68 12.17 22.65
C THR A 668 -16.50 13.06 23.02
N SER A 669 -16.72 14.37 23.11
CA SER A 669 -15.69 15.32 23.58
C SER A 669 -16.24 16.57 24.28
N ALA A 670 -15.32 17.34 24.86
CA ALA A 670 -15.59 18.61 25.53
C ALA A 670 -15.36 19.85 24.65
N LYS A 671 -14.65 19.76 23.52
CA LYS A 671 -14.45 20.89 22.57
C LYS A 671 -14.63 20.49 21.11
N SER A 672 -13.84 19.54 20.59
CA SER A 672 -13.89 19.14 19.17
C SER A 672 -13.96 17.62 18.99
N VAL A 673 -14.65 17.14 17.96
CA VAL A 673 -14.79 15.72 17.67
C VAL A 673 -14.77 15.46 16.17
N ASN A 674 -13.88 14.56 15.72
CA ASN A 674 -13.70 14.18 14.32
C ASN A 674 -13.91 12.67 14.18
N GLY A 675 -14.68 12.22 13.18
CA GLY A 675 -14.72 10.80 12.81
C GLY A 675 -13.39 10.40 12.18
N LEU A 676 -13.18 10.88 10.96
CA LEU A 676 -11.94 10.77 10.20
C LEU A 676 -11.23 12.14 10.17
N GLN A 677 -9.92 12.16 10.41
CA GLN A 677 -9.06 13.34 10.26
C GLN A 677 -7.85 12.99 9.38
N VAL A 678 -7.62 13.75 8.31
CA VAL A 678 -6.67 13.46 7.23
C VAL A 678 -5.82 14.69 6.93
N THR A 679 -4.49 14.56 7.02
CA THR A 679 -3.52 15.65 6.93
C THR A 679 -2.21 15.18 6.27
N GLY A 680 -1.43 16.10 5.68
CA GLY A 680 -0.15 15.77 5.05
C GLY A 680 -0.31 15.03 3.70
N ASN A 681 0.69 14.25 3.30
CA ASN A 681 0.67 13.46 2.07
C ASN A 681 -0.24 12.23 2.19
N VAL A 682 -1.31 12.23 1.39
CA VAL A 682 -2.39 11.23 1.45
C VAL A 682 -2.76 10.69 0.07
N ALA A 683 -1.83 10.77 -0.88
CA ALA A 683 -1.95 10.11 -2.17
C ALA A 683 -2.24 8.61 -1.99
N GLY A 684 -3.25 8.09 -2.70
CA GLY A 684 -3.69 6.69 -2.56
C GLY A 684 -4.45 6.36 -1.26
N PHE A 685 -4.86 7.34 -0.46
CA PHE A 685 -5.80 7.08 0.63
C PHE A 685 -7.18 6.69 0.07
N PHE A 686 -7.70 5.53 0.47
CA PHE A 686 -8.95 4.96 -0.04
C PHE A 686 -9.86 4.45 1.09
N THR A 687 -11.17 4.64 0.96
CA THR A 687 -12.17 4.13 1.92
C THR A 687 -13.43 3.67 1.19
N THR A 688 -13.93 2.47 1.50
CA THR A 688 -15.14 1.89 0.90
C THR A 688 -16.10 1.28 1.91
N ASN A 689 -17.41 1.47 1.71
CA ASN A 689 -18.48 0.80 2.46
C ASN A 689 -18.38 0.96 3.98
N THR A 690 -17.76 2.06 4.44
CA THR A 690 -17.48 2.36 5.86
C THR A 690 -18.46 3.41 6.36
N SER A 691 -18.97 3.26 7.57
CA SER A 691 -19.70 4.35 8.25
C SER A 691 -18.71 5.27 8.98
N ILE A 692 -18.73 6.57 8.66
CA ILE A 692 -17.92 7.58 9.35
C ILE A 692 -18.86 8.49 10.13
N THR A 693 -18.62 8.66 11.44
CA THR A 693 -19.46 9.50 12.31
C THR A 693 -18.59 10.40 13.17
N ALA A 694 -18.91 11.69 13.23
CA ALA A 694 -18.30 12.59 14.19
C ALA A 694 -18.61 12.16 15.64
N GLY A 695 -19.89 12.21 16.01
CA GLY A 695 -20.35 12.10 17.39
C GLY A 695 -20.74 13.45 17.97
N SER A 696 -20.56 13.66 19.28
CA SER A 696 -21.04 14.85 19.99
C SER A 696 -19.96 15.58 20.78
N SER A 697 -19.89 16.90 20.63
CA SER A 697 -19.08 17.79 21.47
C SER A 697 -19.96 18.70 22.31
N ASN A 698 -19.65 18.83 23.60
CA ASN A 698 -20.35 19.76 24.49
C ASN A 698 -19.81 21.20 24.45
N GLY A 699 -18.74 21.48 23.70
CA GLY A 699 -18.10 22.79 23.59
C GLY A 699 -18.20 23.44 22.21
N SER A 700 -17.69 24.68 22.09
CA SER A 700 -17.78 25.53 20.90
C SER A 700 -16.72 25.26 19.82
N GLY A 701 -16.29 24.01 19.66
CA GLY A 701 -15.30 23.61 18.65
C GLY A 701 -15.96 23.11 17.36
N PHE A 702 -15.38 22.05 16.79
CA PHE A 702 -15.85 21.45 15.55
C PHE A 702 -16.39 20.04 15.79
N ALA A 703 -17.45 19.65 15.08
CA ALA A 703 -17.97 18.28 15.10
C ALA A 703 -18.11 17.76 13.66
N ILE A 704 -17.07 17.05 13.18
CA ILE A 704 -16.83 16.77 11.75
C ILE A 704 -16.84 15.27 11.46
N GLY A 705 -17.58 14.84 10.43
CA GLY A 705 -17.56 13.44 9.98
C GLY A 705 -16.20 13.08 9.41
N ALA A 706 -15.82 13.68 8.29
CA ALA A 706 -14.48 13.58 7.67
C ALA A 706 -13.85 14.97 7.49
N MET A 707 -12.69 15.18 8.11
CA MET A 707 -11.92 16.43 8.03
C MET A 707 -10.64 16.22 7.21
N PHE A 708 -10.47 17.00 6.14
CA PHE A 708 -9.30 17.00 5.28
C PHE A 708 -8.59 18.36 5.41
N ASP A 709 -7.49 18.41 6.16
CA ASP A 709 -6.87 19.68 6.57
C ASP A 709 -5.43 19.78 6.06
N ASN A 710 -5.20 20.67 5.08
CA ASN A 710 -3.91 20.91 4.45
C ASN A 710 -3.25 19.60 3.96
N CYS A 711 -4.05 18.74 3.34
CA CYS A 711 -3.57 17.51 2.74
C CYS A 711 -2.95 17.74 1.35
N ASN A 712 -2.17 16.77 0.89
CA ASN A 712 -1.62 16.72 -0.47
C ASN A 712 -2.05 15.40 -1.12
N GLY A 713 -2.85 15.50 -2.18
CA GLY A 713 -3.43 14.38 -2.92
C GLY A 713 -4.96 14.34 -2.86
N SER A 714 -5.52 13.29 -3.47
CA SER A 714 -6.97 13.06 -3.59
C SER A 714 -7.41 11.82 -2.79
N PRO A 715 -7.68 11.97 -1.48
CA PRO A 715 -8.25 10.88 -0.70
C PRO A 715 -9.65 10.54 -1.23
N THR A 716 -9.91 9.26 -1.48
CA THR A 716 -11.09 8.80 -2.22
C THR A 716 -12.01 7.95 -1.34
N LEU A 717 -13.28 8.32 -1.26
CA LEU A 717 -14.31 7.75 -0.38
C LEU A 717 -15.50 7.27 -1.22
N THR A 718 -15.71 5.95 -1.35
CA THR A 718 -16.73 5.37 -2.24
C THR A 718 -17.72 4.48 -1.48
N GLY A 719 -19.03 4.74 -1.59
CA GLY A 719 -20.04 4.01 -0.80
C GLY A 719 -19.94 4.29 0.71
N VAL A 720 -19.51 5.50 1.09
CA VAL A 720 -19.24 5.88 2.48
C VAL A 720 -20.39 6.75 3.01
N ASP A 721 -21.02 6.32 4.10
CA ASP A 721 -22.00 7.13 4.82
C ASP A 721 -21.28 7.97 5.89
N ILE A 722 -21.31 9.30 5.71
CA ILE A 722 -20.59 10.29 6.53
C ILE A 722 -21.60 11.11 7.32
N HIS A 723 -21.54 11.03 8.65
CA HIS A 723 -22.37 11.80 9.57
C HIS A 723 -21.57 12.88 10.29
N GLY A 724 -21.92 14.15 10.03
CA GLY A 724 -21.52 15.29 10.85
C GLY A 724 -22.04 15.18 12.28
N GLY A 725 -21.46 15.96 13.19
CA GLY A 725 -21.71 15.81 14.62
C GLY A 725 -22.74 16.75 15.22
N MET A 726 -22.81 16.72 16.55
CA MET A 726 -23.61 17.64 17.36
C MET A 726 -22.70 18.56 18.18
N THR A 727 -23.01 19.87 18.26
CA THR A 727 -22.40 20.79 19.22
C THR A 727 -23.34 21.92 19.62
N ASN A 728 -23.36 22.25 20.91
CA ASN A 728 -24.22 23.29 21.50
C ASN A 728 -23.80 24.74 21.17
N LEU A 729 -22.63 24.95 20.55
CA LEU A 729 -22.03 26.29 20.35
C LEU A 729 -21.09 26.40 19.13
N GLY A 730 -20.77 25.28 18.46
CA GLY A 730 -19.71 25.20 17.46
C GLY A 730 -20.18 25.18 16.01
N TYR A 731 -19.41 24.49 15.16
CA TYR A 731 -19.72 24.25 13.74
C TYR A 731 -19.80 22.74 13.48
N THR A 732 -20.79 22.30 12.69
CA THR A 732 -20.96 20.90 12.33
C THR A 732 -20.81 20.68 10.82
N TYR A 733 -20.02 19.68 10.45
CA TYR A 733 -19.71 19.37 9.04
C TYR A 733 -19.82 17.86 8.80
N GLY A 734 -20.45 17.43 7.72
CA GLY A 734 -20.32 16.05 7.24
C GLY A 734 -18.88 15.85 6.74
N VAL A 735 -18.52 16.62 5.72
CA VAL A 735 -17.17 16.77 5.17
C VAL A 735 -16.73 18.22 5.30
N TYR A 736 -15.49 18.41 5.77
CA TYR A 736 -14.82 19.71 5.77
C TYR A 736 -13.44 19.57 5.12
N SER A 737 -13.14 20.38 4.10
CA SER A 737 -11.87 20.32 3.37
C SER A 737 -11.23 21.69 3.15
N ARG A 738 -9.90 21.79 3.30
CA ARG A 738 -9.14 23.00 2.98
C ARG A 738 -7.69 22.75 2.55
N GLY A 739 -7.18 23.65 1.71
CA GLY A 739 -5.80 23.67 1.22
C GLY A 739 -5.70 23.28 -0.25
N ALA A 740 -4.89 24.04 -1.01
CA ALA A 740 -4.84 24.00 -2.47
C ALA A 740 -4.36 22.68 -3.10
N GLN A 741 -3.74 21.78 -2.32
CA GLN A 741 -3.29 20.47 -2.76
C GLN A 741 -4.21 19.33 -2.29
N CYS A 742 -5.29 19.66 -1.59
CA CYS A 742 -6.21 18.71 -0.98
C CYS A 742 -7.49 18.66 -1.81
N ALA A 743 -7.69 17.57 -2.55
CA ALA A 743 -8.77 17.43 -3.53
C ALA A 743 -9.54 16.11 -3.31
N PRO A 744 -10.32 15.99 -2.21
CA PRO A 744 -11.02 14.75 -1.87
C PRO A 744 -12.06 14.37 -2.93
N ILE A 745 -12.20 13.07 -3.17
CA ILE A 745 -13.17 12.50 -4.11
C ILE A 745 -14.17 11.67 -3.31
N ILE A 746 -15.46 11.96 -3.45
CA ILE A 746 -16.55 11.25 -2.77
C ILE A 746 -17.50 10.70 -3.83
N SER A 747 -17.92 9.44 -3.70
CA SER A 747 -18.85 8.82 -4.65
C SER A 747 -19.80 7.80 -4.02
N GLY A 748 -21.03 7.70 -4.53
CA GLY A 748 -21.96 6.59 -4.26
C GLY A 748 -22.43 6.42 -2.81
N GLY A 749 -22.36 7.45 -1.96
CA GLY A 749 -22.69 7.38 -0.53
C GLY A 749 -23.53 8.55 -0.02
N THR A 750 -23.82 8.58 1.29
CA THR A 750 -24.60 9.66 1.91
C THR A 750 -23.73 10.56 2.76
N VAL A 751 -23.77 11.88 2.52
CA VAL A 751 -23.12 12.88 3.38
C VAL A 751 -24.18 13.68 4.13
N TYR A 752 -24.30 13.43 5.43
CA TYR A 752 -25.13 14.20 6.34
C TYR A 752 -24.29 15.30 7.02
N GLY A 753 -24.76 16.54 6.93
CA GLY A 753 -24.36 17.59 7.86
C GLY A 753 -24.88 17.29 9.26
N GLY A 754 -24.29 17.95 10.26
CA GLY A 754 -24.62 17.70 11.66
C GLY A 754 -25.93 18.32 12.11
N GLU A 755 -26.13 18.35 13.43
CA GLU A 755 -27.35 18.86 14.07
C GLU A 755 -27.03 19.90 15.14
N PHE A 756 -28.01 20.77 15.40
CA PHE A 756 -28.00 21.88 16.35
C PHE A 756 -27.14 23.12 16.00
N ASP A 757 -27.64 24.28 16.48
CA ASP A 757 -27.01 25.59 16.56
C ASP A 757 -26.58 26.29 15.25
N ASN A 758 -25.30 26.69 15.12
CA ASN A 758 -24.94 27.87 14.31
C ASN A 758 -24.84 27.61 12.81
N SER A 759 -24.14 26.55 12.41
CA SER A 759 -23.97 26.19 11.00
C SER A 759 -23.81 24.69 10.87
N CYS A 760 -24.74 24.09 10.13
CA CYS A 760 -24.74 22.69 9.76
C CYS A 760 -24.54 22.60 8.24
N THR A 761 -23.55 21.83 7.81
CA THR A 761 -23.24 21.70 6.39
C THR A 761 -22.83 20.29 6.05
N ALA A 762 -23.36 19.71 4.96
CA ALA A 762 -22.97 18.37 4.55
C ALA A 762 -21.58 18.37 3.92
N VAL A 763 -21.30 19.20 2.90
CA VAL A 763 -19.97 19.33 2.28
C VAL A 763 -19.50 20.78 2.31
N ALA A 764 -18.42 21.08 3.02
CA ALA A 764 -17.82 22.40 3.10
C ALA A 764 -16.37 22.38 2.59
N CYS A 765 -16.06 23.16 1.55
CA CYS A 765 -14.72 23.18 0.94
C CYS A 765 -14.20 24.60 0.72
N GLY A 766 -13.00 24.85 1.25
CA GLY A 766 -12.37 26.17 1.32
C GLY A 766 -10.91 26.19 0.86
N ASP A 767 -10.31 27.38 0.86
CA ASP A 767 -8.86 27.62 0.65
C ASP A 767 -8.27 26.86 -0.57
N ASN A 768 -8.96 26.95 -1.71
CA ASN A 768 -8.65 26.27 -2.99
C ASN A 768 -8.70 24.72 -2.96
N SER A 769 -9.35 24.11 -1.98
CA SER A 769 -9.55 22.66 -1.93
C SER A 769 -10.62 22.20 -2.94
N LEU A 770 -10.20 21.49 -3.98
CA LEU A 770 -11.06 21.04 -5.08
C LEU A 770 -11.74 19.71 -4.75
N CYS A 771 -12.73 19.76 -3.85
CA CYS A 771 -13.61 18.64 -3.56
C CYS A 771 -14.43 18.22 -4.79
N ASN A 772 -14.40 16.94 -5.14
CA ASN A 772 -15.26 16.34 -6.16
C ASN A 772 -16.26 15.39 -5.49
N VAL A 773 -17.54 15.49 -5.83
CA VAL A 773 -18.60 14.64 -5.26
C VAL A 773 -19.51 14.14 -6.36
N THR A 774 -19.68 12.82 -6.47
CA THR A 774 -20.44 12.18 -7.56
C THR A 774 -21.48 11.20 -7.04
N ASN A 775 -22.63 11.07 -7.72
CA ASN A 775 -23.60 9.99 -7.50
C ASN A 775 -24.00 9.79 -6.01
N SER A 776 -24.02 10.88 -5.23
CA SER A 776 -24.12 10.86 -3.77
C SER A 776 -25.34 11.64 -3.28
N THR A 777 -25.82 11.31 -2.08
CA THR A 777 -26.91 12.06 -1.42
C THR A 777 -26.33 12.98 -0.35
N ILE A 778 -26.55 14.29 -0.49
CA ILE A 778 -25.95 15.36 0.32
C ILE A 778 -27.06 16.07 1.11
N ILE A 779 -27.10 15.90 2.44
CA ILE A 779 -28.20 16.37 3.31
C ILE A 779 -27.64 17.26 4.42
N GLY A 780 -27.79 18.58 4.29
CA GLY A 780 -27.13 19.59 5.13
C GLY A 780 -27.43 19.56 6.64
N SER A 781 -28.53 18.90 7.05
CA SER A 781 -28.75 18.45 8.43
C SER A 781 -29.78 17.33 8.47
N ALA A 782 -29.50 16.27 9.24
CA ALA A 782 -30.37 15.11 9.39
C ALA A 782 -31.52 15.27 10.40
N GLY A 783 -31.47 16.30 11.27
CA GLY A 783 -32.34 16.38 12.44
C GLY A 783 -32.71 17.80 12.86
N GLN A 784 -32.54 18.13 14.15
CA GLN A 784 -33.14 19.34 14.72
C GLN A 784 -32.29 20.61 14.55
N THR A 785 -32.99 21.68 14.15
CA THR A 785 -32.70 23.08 14.48
C THR A 785 -31.29 23.60 14.15
N CYS A 786 -31.00 23.81 12.86
CA CYS A 786 -29.80 24.53 12.42
C CYS A 786 -30.12 25.98 11.98
N SER A 787 -29.28 26.94 12.35
CA SER A 787 -29.46 28.37 12.05
C SER A 787 -29.02 28.74 10.64
N ASN A 788 -27.94 28.12 10.16
CA ASN A 788 -27.58 28.04 8.75
C ASN A 788 -27.50 26.55 8.39
N ALA A 789 -28.19 26.14 7.33
CA ALA A 789 -28.30 24.76 6.90
C ALA A 789 -27.96 24.66 5.40
N TYR A 790 -26.84 24.02 5.08
CA TYR A 790 -26.28 23.99 3.72
C TYR A 790 -26.02 22.56 3.25
N GLY A 791 -26.44 22.21 2.02
CA GLY A 791 -26.01 20.96 1.40
C GLY A 791 -24.51 21.04 1.08
N VAL A 792 -24.17 21.93 0.16
CA VAL A 792 -22.79 22.23 -0.24
C VAL A 792 -22.47 23.70 0.08
N ALA A 793 -21.29 23.97 0.62
CA ALA A 793 -20.74 25.30 0.83
C ALA A 793 -19.31 25.40 0.26
N CYS A 794 -19.14 26.24 -0.76
CA CYS A 794 -17.87 26.45 -1.48
C CYS A 794 -17.36 27.88 -1.25
N ALA A 795 -16.10 28.02 -0.83
CA ALA A 795 -15.49 29.31 -0.52
C ALA A 795 -14.03 29.40 -0.98
N SER A 796 -13.55 30.62 -1.25
CA SER A 796 -12.12 30.92 -1.45
C SER A 796 -11.43 30.00 -2.48
N GLY A 797 -12.04 29.82 -3.65
CA GLY A 797 -11.55 28.94 -4.71
C GLY A 797 -11.76 27.43 -4.50
N GLY A 798 -12.40 27.02 -3.40
CA GLY A 798 -12.72 25.61 -3.12
C GLY A 798 -13.93 25.08 -3.89
N CYS A 799 -14.10 23.75 -3.84
CA CYS A 799 -14.98 22.92 -4.69
C CYS A 799 -14.49 22.76 -6.14
N GLY A 800 -14.55 21.52 -6.63
CA GLY A 800 -14.32 21.12 -8.02
C GLY A 800 -15.63 20.79 -8.72
N THR A 801 -15.89 19.50 -8.98
CA THR A 801 -17.07 19.02 -9.73
C THR A 801 -18.06 18.30 -8.82
N PHE A 802 -19.34 18.66 -8.95
CA PHE A 802 -20.47 17.97 -8.33
C PHE A 802 -21.36 17.41 -9.44
N SER A 803 -21.53 16.08 -9.52
CA SER A 803 -22.35 15.48 -10.58
C SER A 803 -23.20 14.29 -10.12
N GLY A 804 -24.40 14.10 -10.67
CA GLY A 804 -25.29 12.99 -10.32
C GLY A 804 -25.79 12.99 -8.87
N ASN A 805 -25.69 14.12 -8.14
CA ASN A 805 -26.02 14.17 -6.71
C ASN A 805 -27.46 14.60 -6.44
N THR A 806 -28.04 14.09 -5.36
CA THR A 806 -29.22 14.70 -4.71
C THR A 806 -28.75 15.62 -3.58
N ILE A 807 -29.06 16.92 -3.64
CA ILE A 807 -28.54 17.94 -2.71
C ILE A 807 -29.68 18.66 -1.99
N VAL A 808 -29.70 18.56 -0.66
CA VAL A 808 -30.76 19.09 0.21
C VAL A 808 -30.17 19.90 1.37
N PRO A 809 -30.67 21.11 1.69
CA PRO A 809 -30.11 21.96 2.75
C PRO A 809 -30.31 21.45 4.19
N GLY A 810 -31.31 20.60 4.42
CA GLY A 810 -31.78 20.27 5.78
C GLY A 810 -32.88 21.21 6.27
N THR A 811 -33.33 21.03 7.53
CA THR A 811 -34.54 21.69 8.06
C THR A 811 -34.23 22.98 8.82
N ILE A 812 -34.76 24.11 8.34
CA ILE A 812 -34.64 25.41 9.02
C ILE A 812 -35.77 25.64 10.06
N PRO A 813 -35.46 25.95 11.34
CA PRO A 813 -36.44 25.95 12.42
C PRO A 813 -37.08 27.32 12.70
N SER A 814 -36.50 28.42 12.20
CA SER A 814 -36.84 29.78 12.65
C SER A 814 -37.00 30.75 11.48
N ILE A 815 -37.72 31.85 11.73
CA ILE A 815 -37.96 32.92 10.77
C ILE A 815 -36.69 33.66 10.29
N ASN A 816 -35.55 33.44 10.97
CA ASN A 816 -34.26 34.05 10.69
C ASN A 816 -33.23 33.05 10.12
N GLY A 817 -33.62 31.77 9.97
CA GLY A 817 -32.73 30.72 9.49
C GLY A 817 -32.36 30.88 8.01
N VAL A 818 -31.20 30.35 7.64
CA VAL A 818 -30.70 30.30 6.26
C VAL A 818 -30.70 28.85 5.81
N GLY A 819 -31.24 28.58 4.62
CA GLY A 819 -31.30 27.25 4.03
C GLY A 819 -30.95 27.33 2.55
N ILE A 820 -29.86 26.70 2.13
CA ILE A 820 -29.43 26.74 0.72
C ILE A 820 -28.84 25.38 0.32
N GLY A 821 -29.37 24.76 -0.74
CA GLY A 821 -28.86 23.47 -1.23
C GLY A 821 -27.38 23.59 -1.63
N VAL A 822 -27.04 24.58 -2.45
CA VAL A 822 -25.68 24.91 -2.90
C VAL A 822 -25.37 26.39 -2.63
N TYR A 823 -24.39 26.67 -1.78
CA TYR A 823 -23.89 28.03 -1.54
C TYR A 823 -22.45 28.18 -2.03
N VAL A 824 -22.18 29.14 -2.91
CA VAL A 824 -20.85 29.34 -3.52
C VAL A 824 -20.44 30.80 -3.42
N SER A 825 -19.24 31.07 -2.91
CA SER A 825 -18.71 32.43 -2.72
C SER A 825 -17.25 32.52 -3.16
N GLY A 826 -16.97 33.22 -4.27
CA GLY A 826 -15.61 33.42 -4.78
C GLY A 826 -14.92 32.14 -5.23
N SER A 827 -15.67 31.20 -5.80
CA SER A 827 -15.22 29.91 -6.32
C SER A 827 -15.99 29.58 -7.60
N ASN A 828 -15.46 28.73 -8.48
CA ASN A 828 -16.10 28.40 -9.77
C ASN A 828 -16.23 26.88 -10.00
N PRO A 829 -16.90 26.13 -9.10
CA PRO A 829 -17.19 24.71 -9.32
C PRO A 829 -18.13 24.47 -10.50
N THR A 830 -18.13 23.22 -11.00
CA THR A 830 -19.10 22.71 -11.97
C THR A 830 -20.17 21.90 -11.24
N PHE A 831 -21.45 22.13 -11.58
CA PHE A 831 -22.57 21.29 -11.17
C PHE A 831 -23.21 20.71 -12.43
N ASP A 832 -23.10 19.39 -12.62
CA ASP A 832 -23.63 18.68 -13.79
C ASP A 832 -24.56 17.53 -13.41
N GLY A 833 -25.85 17.59 -13.76
CA GLY A 833 -26.78 16.48 -13.54
C GLY A 833 -27.16 16.27 -12.06
N ASN A 834 -27.35 17.34 -11.28
CA ASN A 834 -27.74 17.24 -9.86
C ASN A 834 -29.21 17.63 -9.63
N ASP A 835 -29.90 16.93 -8.72
CA ASP A 835 -31.18 17.37 -8.15
C ASP A 835 -30.91 18.24 -6.91
N ILE A 836 -31.13 19.54 -7.03
CA ILE A 836 -30.77 20.54 -6.03
C ILE A 836 -32.05 21.18 -5.48
N MET A 837 -32.32 20.90 -4.20
CA MET A 837 -33.54 21.31 -3.51
C MET A 837 -33.34 22.60 -2.71
N GLY A 838 -34.30 23.51 -2.76
CA GLY A 838 -34.43 24.61 -1.81
C GLY A 838 -35.03 24.15 -0.46
N PRO A 839 -34.90 24.94 0.61
CA PRO A 839 -35.44 24.57 1.93
C PRO A 839 -36.96 24.72 1.98
N ALA A 840 -37.65 23.80 2.67
CA ALA A 840 -39.00 24.04 3.12
C ALA A 840 -38.97 25.08 4.27
N CYS A 841 -39.76 26.16 4.18
CA CYS A 841 -39.73 27.20 5.21
C CYS A 841 -40.88 27.05 6.22
N ALA A 842 -40.60 27.36 7.50
CA ALA A 842 -41.52 27.09 8.60
C ALA A 842 -42.89 27.79 8.41
N LYS A 843 -43.96 27.11 8.82
CA LYS A 843 -45.35 27.52 8.57
C LYS A 843 -45.67 28.88 9.20
N GLY A 844 -45.90 29.89 8.37
CA GLY A 844 -46.15 31.28 8.78
C GLY A 844 -44.96 32.23 8.60
N THR A 845 -43.80 31.73 8.16
CA THR A 845 -42.61 32.55 7.89
C THR A 845 -42.77 33.37 6.60
N LYS A 846 -43.16 34.66 6.75
CA LYS A 846 -42.82 35.69 5.76
C LYS A 846 -41.39 36.20 6.05
N SER A 847 -40.39 35.49 5.53
CA SER A 847 -38.98 35.85 5.67
C SER A 847 -38.66 37.07 4.81
N ASN A 848 -38.23 38.18 5.39
CA ASN A 848 -37.90 39.42 4.66
C ASN A 848 -36.57 39.35 3.87
N TYR A 849 -36.14 38.16 3.42
CA TYR A 849 -34.76 37.90 3.02
C TYR A 849 -34.62 36.89 1.87
N THR A 850 -33.75 37.24 0.92
CA THR A 850 -33.25 36.42 -0.20
C THR A 850 -32.22 35.39 0.27
N LYS A 851 -32.56 34.61 1.32
CA LYS A 851 -31.67 33.66 2.00
C LYS A 851 -32.16 32.21 1.93
N LEU A 852 -33.13 31.96 1.06
CA LEU A 852 -33.76 30.67 0.80
C LEU A 852 -33.68 30.41 -0.69
N SER A 853 -32.85 29.44 -1.08
CA SER A 853 -32.54 29.13 -2.49
C SER A 853 -32.24 27.64 -2.64
N ALA A 854 -32.44 27.09 -3.84
CA ALA A 854 -31.82 25.82 -4.21
C ALA A 854 -30.30 26.03 -4.38
N ALA A 855 -29.91 27.08 -5.12
CA ALA A 855 -28.51 27.48 -5.25
C ALA A 855 -28.31 29.00 -5.20
N TYR A 856 -27.24 29.45 -4.53
CA TYR A 856 -26.85 30.86 -4.41
C TYR A 856 -25.34 31.04 -4.65
N PHE A 857 -25.02 31.82 -5.67
CA PHE A 857 -23.68 32.09 -6.18
C PHE A 857 -23.30 33.56 -5.98
N ILE A 858 -22.15 33.83 -5.37
CA ILE A 858 -21.60 35.16 -5.11
C ILE A 858 -20.21 35.26 -5.73
N ASN A 859 -19.97 36.21 -6.64
CA ASN A 859 -18.70 36.37 -7.37
C ASN A 859 -18.19 35.03 -7.96
N SER A 860 -19.08 34.27 -8.59
CA SER A 860 -18.87 32.87 -8.99
C SER A 860 -19.43 32.60 -10.39
N SER A 861 -18.54 32.33 -11.34
CA SER A 861 -18.88 31.94 -12.71
C SER A 861 -18.94 30.42 -12.83
N SER A 862 -19.71 29.78 -11.94
CA SER A 862 -19.95 28.34 -11.98
C SER A 862 -20.65 27.89 -13.26
N LEU A 863 -20.26 26.72 -13.76
CA LEU A 863 -20.94 26.02 -14.85
C LEU A 863 -22.06 25.16 -14.27
N LEU A 864 -23.30 25.40 -14.70
CA LEU A 864 -24.49 24.65 -14.29
C LEU A 864 -25.10 23.97 -15.52
N THR A 865 -25.02 22.64 -15.57
CA THR A 865 -25.52 21.81 -16.68
C THR A 865 -26.39 20.65 -16.19
N ASN A 866 -27.39 20.23 -16.97
CA ASN A 866 -28.25 19.08 -16.67
C ASN A 866 -28.96 19.09 -15.28
N ASN A 867 -28.93 20.18 -14.49
CA ASN A 867 -29.42 20.14 -13.11
C ASN A 867 -30.93 20.36 -13.04
N ILE A 868 -31.57 19.70 -12.08
CA ILE A 868 -32.94 19.97 -11.65
C ILE A 868 -32.86 20.86 -10.40
N PHE A 869 -33.22 22.14 -10.53
CA PHE A 869 -33.32 23.05 -9.38
C PHE A 869 -34.77 23.21 -8.96
N ARG A 870 -35.13 22.89 -7.72
CA ARG A 870 -36.54 22.93 -7.27
C ARG A 870 -36.73 23.53 -5.88
N GLU A 871 -37.67 24.48 -5.73
CA GLU A 871 -38.05 24.93 -4.38
C GLU A 871 -38.84 23.86 -3.61
N GLN A 872 -38.91 24.03 -2.30
CA GLN A 872 -39.79 23.30 -1.41
C GLN A 872 -40.87 24.23 -0.84
N PRO A 873 -42.01 23.70 -0.34
CA PRO A 873 -43.16 24.51 0.05
C PRO A 873 -42.79 25.65 1.03
N CYS A 874 -42.89 26.89 0.55
CA CYS A 874 -42.57 28.08 1.33
C CYS A 874 -43.46 29.25 0.93
N ILE A 875 -43.95 30.01 1.93
CA ILE A 875 -44.78 31.21 1.69
C ILE A 875 -43.98 32.51 1.57
N GLY A 876 -42.73 32.50 2.05
CA GLY A 876 -41.81 33.62 1.90
C GLY A 876 -41.21 33.72 0.49
N PRO A 877 -40.48 34.81 0.22
CA PRO A 877 -39.80 34.99 -1.04
C PRO A 877 -38.69 33.95 -1.23
N VAL A 878 -38.56 33.43 -2.45
CA VAL A 878 -37.57 32.42 -2.83
C VAL A 878 -36.98 32.78 -4.19
N ASP A 879 -35.65 32.75 -4.25
CA ASP A 879 -34.87 32.80 -5.49
C ASP A 879 -34.33 31.39 -5.68
N VAL A 880 -34.87 30.59 -6.62
CA VAL A 880 -34.48 29.17 -6.74
C VAL A 880 -33.00 29.07 -7.10
N VAL A 881 -32.59 29.81 -8.14
CA VAL A 881 -31.19 30.05 -8.48
C VAL A 881 -30.90 31.55 -8.38
N ARG A 882 -29.87 31.92 -7.60
CA ARG A 882 -29.50 33.31 -7.32
C ARG A 882 -28.03 33.58 -7.68
N PHE A 883 -27.77 34.65 -8.43
CA PHE A 883 -26.43 35.16 -8.74
C PHE A 883 -26.26 36.62 -8.30
N ASP A 884 -25.23 36.91 -7.50
CA ASP A 884 -24.78 38.26 -7.15
C ASP A 884 -23.31 38.48 -7.56
N GLY A 885 -23.05 39.48 -8.42
CA GLY A 885 -21.70 39.90 -8.82
C GLY A 885 -20.95 38.93 -9.72
N ALA A 886 -21.64 38.18 -10.58
CA ALA A 886 -21.09 37.06 -11.33
C ALA A 886 -21.75 36.86 -12.70
N SER A 887 -21.08 36.14 -13.60
CA SER A 887 -21.63 35.76 -14.92
C SER A 887 -22.05 34.28 -14.92
N PRO A 888 -23.34 33.95 -14.70
CA PRO A 888 -23.84 32.59 -14.78
C PRO A 888 -23.61 31.94 -16.15
N ILE A 889 -23.26 30.65 -16.14
CA ILE A 889 -23.31 29.77 -17.30
C ILE A 889 -24.30 28.64 -16.96
N MET A 890 -25.48 28.67 -17.58
CA MET A 890 -26.59 27.76 -17.30
C MET A 890 -27.12 27.17 -18.60
N HIS A 891 -26.75 25.92 -18.91
CA HIS A 891 -27.19 25.23 -20.12
C HIS A 891 -27.95 23.95 -19.78
N ASN A 892 -29.08 23.67 -20.42
CA ASN A 892 -29.84 22.42 -20.23
C ASN A 892 -30.20 22.13 -18.75
N ASN A 893 -30.72 23.10 -18.00
CA ASN A 893 -31.23 22.87 -16.63
C ASN A 893 -32.77 22.94 -16.59
N THR A 894 -33.39 22.30 -15.60
CA THR A 894 -34.83 22.41 -15.32
C THR A 894 -35.03 23.11 -13.97
N ILE A 895 -35.60 24.32 -13.98
CA ILE A 895 -35.79 25.18 -12.80
C ILE A 895 -37.28 25.25 -12.44
N GLN A 896 -37.67 24.61 -11.34
CA GLN A 896 -39.03 24.64 -10.80
C GLN A 896 -39.19 25.61 -9.63
N PHE A 897 -40.09 26.58 -9.81
CA PHE A 897 -40.64 27.43 -8.75
C PHE A 897 -42.16 27.23 -8.65
N SER A 898 -42.81 27.76 -7.60
CA SER A 898 -44.22 27.47 -7.32
C SER A 898 -44.92 28.64 -6.63
N THR A 899 -45.58 29.48 -7.43
CA THR A 899 -46.47 30.54 -6.91
C THR A 899 -47.70 29.98 -6.21
N CYS A 900 -48.02 30.52 -5.04
CA CYS A 900 -49.03 30.00 -4.13
C CYS A 900 -49.82 31.13 -3.44
N SER A 901 -51.04 30.83 -3.00
CA SER A 901 -51.94 31.88 -2.50
C SER A 901 -51.47 32.47 -1.16
N GLY A 902 -51.26 33.79 -1.13
CA GLY A 902 -50.69 34.54 -0.01
C GLY A 902 -49.17 34.52 0.06
N CYS A 903 -48.49 33.92 -0.93
CA CYS A 903 -47.04 33.81 -0.99
C CYS A 903 -46.39 35.08 -1.56
N ASP A 904 -45.21 35.41 -1.04
CA ASP A 904 -44.40 36.53 -1.52
C ASP A 904 -43.65 36.14 -2.82
N ILE A 905 -42.75 37.02 -3.32
CA ILE A 905 -42.12 36.92 -4.64
C ILE A 905 -41.38 35.59 -4.87
N LYS A 906 -41.70 34.89 -5.96
CA LYS A 906 -41.04 33.66 -6.42
C LYS A 906 -40.27 33.90 -7.71
N ARG A 907 -39.00 33.49 -7.75
CA ARG A 907 -38.12 33.70 -8.91
C ARG A 907 -37.37 32.42 -9.25
N GLY A 908 -37.45 31.99 -10.50
CA GLY A 908 -36.65 30.87 -11.02
C GLY A 908 -35.17 31.22 -11.00
N LEU A 909 -34.77 32.19 -11.82
CA LEU A 909 -33.44 32.79 -11.84
C LEU A 909 -33.50 34.26 -11.39
N PHE A 910 -32.66 34.64 -10.42
CA PHE A 910 -32.37 36.03 -10.07
C PHE A 910 -30.91 36.37 -10.38
N VAL A 911 -30.68 37.47 -11.10
CA VAL A 911 -29.34 37.96 -11.45
C VAL A 911 -29.18 39.42 -11.01
N ASN A 912 -28.05 39.72 -10.36
CA ASN A 912 -27.67 41.06 -9.93
C ASN A 912 -26.17 41.29 -10.15
N GLY A 913 -25.79 41.99 -11.22
CA GLY A 913 -24.38 42.22 -11.55
C GLY A 913 -23.76 41.08 -12.35
N ALA A 914 -24.00 41.02 -13.66
CA ALA A 914 -23.42 40.08 -14.62
C ALA A 914 -22.83 40.82 -15.83
N THR A 915 -21.84 40.22 -16.51
CA THR A 915 -21.13 40.89 -17.63
C THR A 915 -20.89 39.99 -18.85
N SER A 916 -21.01 38.68 -18.71
CA SER A 916 -20.82 37.70 -19.79
C SER A 916 -21.67 36.44 -19.55
N ALA A 917 -22.89 36.65 -19.07
CA ALA A 917 -23.80 35.56 -18.69
C ALA A 917 -24.42 34.84 -19.90
N SER A 918 -24.66 33.54 -19.74
CA SER A 918 -24.96 32.62 -20.83
C SER A 918 -25.99 31.58 -20.36
N VAL A 919 -27.25 31.77 -20.74
CA VAL A 919 -28.39 30.98 -20.28
C VAL A 919 -29.12 30.39 -21.49
N ARG A 920 -29.00 29.08 -21.70
CA ARG A 920 -29.52 28.38 -22.90
C ARG A 920 -30.20 27.05 -22.61
N ASN A 921 -31.16 26.65 -23.45
CA ASN A 921 -31.81 25.34 -23.37
C ASN A 921 -32.43 25.02 -22.00
N ASN A 922 -32.73 26.00 -21.14
CA ASN A 922 -33.28 25.73 -19.81
C ASN A 922 -34.82 25.75 -19.85
N ILE A 923 -35.45 24.90 -19.03
CA ILE A 923 -36.88 25.01 -18.72
C ILE A 923 -37.03 25.81 -17.43
N PHE A 924 -37.83 26.87 -17.43
CA PHE A 924 -38.29 27.56 -16.24
C PHE A 924 -39.78 27.31 -16.03
N VAL A 925 -40.13 26.44 -15.08
CA VAL A 925 -41.50 25.99 -14.82
C VAL A 925 -42.03 26.57 -13.51
N ASN A 926 -43.11 27.37 -13.60
CA ASN A 926 -43.92 27.73 -12.44
C ASN A 926 -45.02 26.68 -12.22
N ALA A 927 -44.74 25.66 -11.40
CA ALA A 927 -45.71 24.65 -10.98
C ALA A 927 -46.77 25.18 -9.97
N GLY A 928 -46.86 26.51 -9.83
CA GLY A 928 -47.81 27.21 -8.97
C GLY A 928 -49.24 27.28 -9.51
N THR A 929 -50.18 27.59 -8.62
CA THR A 929 -51.63 27.60 -8.93
C THR A 929 -52.35 28.92 -8.61
N ALA A 930 -51.65 29.91 -8.05
CA ALA A 930 -52.21 31.19 -7.65
C ALA A 930 -51.15 32.30 -7.64
N ASP A 931 -51.60 33.56 -7.52
CA ASP A 931 -50.78 34.75 -7.28
C ASP A 931 -49.62 34.95 -8.28
N PHE A 932 -49.85 34.56 -9.55
CA PHE A 932 -48.88 34.56 -10.65
C PHE A 932 -48.16 35.91 -10.88
N ALA A 933 -48.75 37.04 -10.49
CA ALA A 933 -48.13 38.36 -10.55
C ALA A 933 -46.89 38.53 -9.62
N ASN A 934 -46.73 37.63 -8.63
CA ASN A 934 -45.54 37.53 -7.78
C ASN A 934 -44.50 36.53 -8.34
N GLY A 935 -44.78 35.86 -9.47
CA GLY A 935 -43.92 34.86 -10.09
C GLY A 935 -43.17 35.38 -11.30
N PHE A 936 -41.86 35.07 -11.34
CA PHE A 936 -40.96 35.44 -12.44
C PHE A 936 -40.09 34.24 -12.81
N ALA A 937 -40.01 33.88 -14.09
CA ALA A 937 -39.05 32.85 -14.52
C ALA A 937 -37.61 33.39 -14.46
N VAL A 938 -37.40 34.62 -14.98
CA VAL A 938 -36.13 35.36 -14.87
C VAL A 938 -36.37 36.76 -14.31
N TYR A 939 -35.46 37.21 -13.44
CA TYR A 939 -35.46 38.56 -12.85
C TYR A 939 -34.04 39.12 -12.86
N GLU A 940 -33.82 40.18 -13.65
CA GLU A 940 -32.61 40.98 -13.64
C GLU A 940 -32.79 42.17 -12.69
N ALA A 941 -31.77 42.51 -11.91
CA ALA A 941 -31.91 43.51 -10.85
C ALA A 941 -31.61 44.96 -11.27
N ASN A 942 -30.95 45.17 -12.42
CA ASN A 942 -30.46 46.47 -12.93
C ASN A 942 -29.79 46.28 -14.31
N ALA A 943 -29.52 47.39 -15.02
CA ALA A 943 -28.77 47.49 -16.28
C ALA A 943 -27.26 47.12 -16.21
N GLN A 944 -26.87 46.37 -15.19
CA GLN A 944 -25.58 45.67 -15.11
C GLN A 944 -25.79 44.18 -14.80
N SER A 945 -27.00 43.65 -15.03
CA SER A 945 -27.36 42.24 -14.81
C SER A 945 -27.61 41.49 -16.12
N ASP A 946 -27.53 42.22 -17.22
CA ASP A 946 -27.85 41.86 -18.61
C ASP A 946 -27.27 40.50 -19.02
N LEU A 947 -28.16 39.56 -19.37
CA LEU A 947 -27.78 38.26 -19.91
C LEU A 947 -27.26 38.41 -21.35
N GLN A 948 -25.93 38.29 -21.53
CA GLN A 948 -25.27 38.40 -22.84
C GLN A 948 -25.83 37.40 -23.86
N PHE A 949 -26.21 36.20 -23.41
CA PHE A 949 -26.94 35.23 -24.20
C PHE A 949 -28.12 34.66 -23.41
N PHE A 950 -29.33 34.76 -23.97
CA PHE A 950 -30.55 34.16 -23.43
C PHE A 950 -31.31 33.47 -24.58
N GLU A 951 -30.93 32.24 -24.91
CA GLU A 951 -31.30 31.58 -26.18
C GLU A 951 -31.93 30.20 -25.98
N ASN A 952 -32.99 29.87 -26.73
CA ASN A 952 -33.65 28.55 -26.71
C ASN A 952 -34.12 28.08 -25.32
N ASN A 953 -34.51 28.97 -24.39
CA ASN A 953 -35.10 28.59 -23.11
C ASN A 953 -36.65 28.52 -23.21
N ASP A 954 -37.29 27.67 -22.41
CA ASP A 954 -38.75 27.74 -22.18
C ASP A 954 -39.06 28.48 -20.88
N LEU A 955 -39.97 29.45 -20.96
CA LEU A 955 -40.37 30.30 -19.83
C LEU A 955 -41.86 30.10 -19.54
N TRP A 956 -42.20 28.98 -18.90
CA TRP A 956 -43.59 28.63 -18.62
C TRP A 956 -44.09 29.22 -17.30
N ALA A 957 -44.86 30.31 -17.43
CA ALA A 957 -45.64 30.88 -16.34
C ALA A 957 -47.14 30.89 -16.72
N PRO A 958 -47.93 29.87 -16.34
CA PRO A 958 -49.34 29.79 -16.68
C PRO A 958 -50.12 30.98 -16.08
N ASN A 959 -51.23 31.34 -16.73
CA ASN A 959 -52.20 32.34 -16.27
C ASN A 959 -51.66 33.77 -16.01
N GLY A 960 -50.62 34.19 -16.74
CA GLY A 960 -50.22 35.60 -16.81
C GLY A 960 -49.23 36.06 -15.73
N GLY A 961 -48.35 35.16 -15.28
CA GLY A 961 -47.12 35.58 -14.60
C GLY A 961 -46.20 36.36 -15.53
N THR A 962 -45.24 37.10 -14.96
CA THR A 962 -44.23 37.80 -15.76
C THR A 962 -43.14 36.80 -16.15
N LEU A 963 -42.85 36.66 -17.44
CA LEU A 963 -41.82 35.70 -17.87
C LEU A 963 -40.43 36.18 -17.43
N TYR A 964 -40.16 37.45 -17.72
CA TYR A 964 -38.84 38.05 -17.61
C TYR A 964 -39.00 39.50 -17.10
N PHE A 965 -38.26 39.87 -16.07
CA PHE A 965 -38.32 41.21 -15.47
C PHE A 965 -36.97 41.91 -15.63
N ASP A 966 -36.94 42.79 -16.62
CA ASP A 966 -35.78 43.54 -17.12
C ASP A 966 -35.54 44.81 -16.27
N GLU A 967 -34.27 45.19 -16.07
CA GLU A 967 -33.78 46.25 -15.17
C GLU A 967 -34.48 46.36 -13.80
N GLY A 968 -35.04 45.26 -13.26
CA GLY A 968 -35.85 45.27 -12.04
C GLY A 968 -37.11 46.16 -12.11
N SER A 969 -37.59 46.49 -13.32
CA SER A 969 -38.71 47.43 -13.51
C SER A 969 -39.59 47.18 -14.75
N THR A 970 -39.10 46.47 -15.77
CA THR A 970 -39.77 46.28 -17.06
C THR A 970 -40.23 44.82 -17.24
N PRO A 971 -41.54 44.52 -17.19
CA PRO A 971 -42.05 43.18 -17.45
C PRO A 971 -42.09 42.89 -18.96
N LEU A 972 -41.32 41.90 -19.41
CA LEU A 972 -41.27 41.47 -20.81
C LEU A 972 -42.12 40.21 -21.04
N LEU A 973 -42.80 40.20 -22.18
CA LEU A 973 -43.44 39.02 -22.78
C LEU A 973 -42.49 38.40 -23.81
N LEU A 974 -42.77 37.17 -24.26
CA LEU A 974 -41.89 36.38 -25.14
C LEU A 974 -41.36 37.14 -26.38
N ALA A 975 -42.19 37.95 -27.03
CA ALA A 975 -41.80 38.75 -28.19
C ALA A 975 -40.89 39.95 -27.86
N GLY A 976 -40.87 40.42 -26.61
CA GLY A 976 -39.92 41.39 -26.10
C GLY A 976 -38.59 40.74 -25.71
N ILE A 977 -38.65 39.57 -25.05
CA ILE A 977 -37.48 38.76 -24.69
C ILE A 977 -36.68 38.40 -25.95
N ASN A 978 -37.33 37.80 -26.95
CA ASN A 978 -36.72 37.48 -28.25
C ASN A 978 -36.43 38.71 -29.14
N ALA A 979 -36.51 39.93 -28.60
CA ALA A 979 -36.05 41.16 -29.24
C ALA A 979 -34.90 41.85 -28.47
N LEU A 980 -34.49 41.33 -27.32
CA LEU A 980 -33.27 41.73 -26.63
C LEU A 980 -32.02 41.30 -27.42
N MET A 981 -30.90 42.01 -27.23
CA MET A 981 -29.64 41.64 -27.89
C MET A 981 -29.09 40.33 -27.29
N GLY A 982 -28.65 39.40 -28.13
CA GLY A 982 -28.21 38.07 -27.68
C GLY A 982 -29.33 37.16 -27.19
N SER A 983 -30.59 37.53 -27.41
CA SER A 983 -31.75 36.71 -27.07
C SER A 983 -32.49 36.23 -28.31
N GLY A 984 -32.91 34.96 -28.33
CA GLY A 984 -33.61 34.38 -29.47
C GLY A 984 -34.01 32.93 -29.28
N GLY A 985 -34.98 32.44 -30.07
CA GLY A 985 -35.42 31.04 -30.02
C GLY A 985 -36.17 30.63 -28.74
N ASN A 986 -36.30 31.50 -27.74
CA ASN A 986 -37.01 31.17 -26.50
C ASN A 986 -38.50 30.93 -26.76
N ILE A 987 -39.10 30.04 -25.98
CA ILE A 987 -40.52 29.69 -26.02
C ILE A 987 -41.23 29.96 -24.68
N ASN A 988 -42.56 29.85 -24.68
CA ASN A 988 -43.41 29.81 -23.50
C ASN A 988 -44.58 28.90 -23.85
N ALA A 989 -44.46 27.63 -23.48
CA ALA A 989 -45.48 26.62 -23.65
C ALA A 989 -45.47 25.70 -22.41
N ASP A 990 -46.46 24.83 -22.24
CA ASP A 990 -46.41 23.84 -21.17
C ASP A 990 -45.30 22.81 -21.51
N PRO A 991 -44.22 22.70 -20.72
CA PRO A 991 -43.09 21.82 -21.05
C PRO A 991 -43.46 20.33 -20.98
N GLN A 992 -44.63 19.97 -20.43
CA GLN A 992 -45.14 18.60 -20.32
C GLN A 992 -44.11 17.67 -19.67
N LEU A 993 -43.66 18.04 -18.48
CA LEU A 993 -42.79 17.21 -17.65
C LEU A 993 -43.60 16.18 -16.86
N ASP A 994 -43.00 15.02 -16.60
CA ASP A 994 -43.55 14.02 -15.69
C ASP A 994 -43.13 14.27 -14.22
N ALA A 995 -43.40 13.32 -13.32
CA ALA A 995 -43.06 13.45 -11.89
C ALA A 995 -41.56 13.33 -11.58
N THR A 996 -40.77 12.91 -12.58
CA THR A 996 -39.32 12.70 -12.57
C THR A 996 -38.58 13.76 -13.40
N PHE A 997 -39.31 14.77 -13.90
CA PHE A 997 -38.83 15.86 -14.76
C PHE A 997 -38.40 15.47 -16.18
N HIS A 998 -38.71 14.24 -16.63
CA HIS A 998 -38.53 13.86 -18.03
C HIS A 998 -39.57 14.56 -18.92
N ILE A 999 -39.21 14.93 -20.15
CA ILE A 999 -40.12 15.53 -21.14
C ILE A 999 -40.98 14.45 -21.83
N LEU A 1000 -42.30 14.67 -21.86
CA LEU A 1000 -43.23 13.74 -22.50
C LEU A 1000 -43.14 13.80 -24.04
N PRO A 1001 -43.57 12.74 -24.77
CA PRO A 1001 -43.43 12.66 -26.24
C PRO A 1001 -44.05 13.82 -27.04
N THR A 1002 -44.98 14.56 -26.45
CA THR A 1002 -45.67 15.72 -27.04
C THR A 1002 -45.17 17.07 -26.53
N SER A 1003 -44.06 17.09 -25.79
CA SER A 1003 -43.45 18.29 -25.22
C SER A 1003 -43.03 19.30 -26.31
N PRO A 1004 -43.26 20.62 -26.09
CA PRO A 1004 -42.75 21.68 -26.95
C PRO A 1004 -41.24 21.93 -26.79
N CYS A 1005 -40.61 21.35 -25.75
CA CYS A 1005 -39.17 21.41 -25.51
C CYS A 1005 -38.38 20.44 -26.40
N ARG A 1006 -39.07 19.42 -26.94
CA ARG A 1006 -38.50 18.35 -27.77
C ARG A 1006 -38.07 18.89 -29.15
N ASN A 1007 -36.82 18.60 -29.55
CA ASN A 1007 -36.08 19.13 -30.70
C ASN A 1007 -36.07 20.67 -30.79
N ALA A 1008 -36.22 21.40 -29.67
CA ALA A 1008 -36.31 22.85 -29.64
C ALA A 1008 -35.05 23.57 -29.11
N GLY A 1009 -34.07 22.83 -28.60
CA GLY A 1009 -32.80 23.33 -28.08
C GLY A 1009 -31.77 23.63 -29.17
N THR A 1010 -30.54 23.94 -28.75
CA THR A 1010 -29.38 24.16 -29.63
C THR A 1010 -28.13 23.44 -29.11
N ALA A 1011 -27.27 22.99 -30.01
CA ALA A 1011 -25.96 22.39 -29.68
C ALA A 1011 -25.02 23.34 -28.92
N THR A 1012 -25.28 24.66 -28.94
CA THR A 1012 -24.40 25.67 -28.35
C THR A 1012 -24.45 25.63 -26.81
N GLY A 1013 -23.51 24.90 -26.21
CA GLY A 1013 -23.40 24.75 -24.75
C GLY A 1013 -24.19 23.58 -24.18
N ALA A 1014 -24.91 22.82 -25.02
CA ALA A 1014 -25.50 21.57 -24.61
C ALA A 1014 -24.39 20.55 -24.22
N PRO A 1015 -24.52 19.86 -23.08
CA PRO A 1015 -23.63 18.75 -22.72
C PRO A 1015 -23.79 17.56 -23.69
N ALA A 1016 -22.84 16.61 -23.62
CA ALA A 1016 -22.87 15.40 -24.45
C ALA A 1016 -23.86 14.34 -23.97
N PHE A 1017 -24.21 14.37 -22.68
CA PHE A 1017 -25.18 13.50 -22.02
C PHE A 1017 -26.18 14.35 -21.21
N ASP A 1018 -27.32 13.80 -20.84
CA ASP A 1018 -28.35 14.50 -20.05
C ASP A 1018 -28.29 14.20 -18.54
N PHE A 1019 -29.41 14.36 -17.82
CA PHE A 1019 -29.51 14.08 -16.37
C PHE A 1019 -29.46 12.58 -16.02
N ASP A 1020 -30.02 11.71 -16.86
CA ASP A 1020 -30.05 10.25 -16.62
C ASP A 1020 -28.89 9.51 -17.29
N GLY A 1021 -28.16 10.19 -18.20
CA GLY A 1021 -26.94 9.73 -18.85
C GLY A 1021 -27.09 9.41 -20.33
N ASP A 1022 -28.22 9.77 -20.94
CA ASP A 1022 -28.52 9.52 -22.34
C ASP A 1022 -27.86 10.57 -23.26
N SER A 1023 -27.37 10.12 -24.42
CA SER A 1023 -26.55 10.94 -25.32
C SER A 1023 -27.35 11.99 -26.08
N ARG A 1024 -26.86 13.24 -26.12
CA ARG A 1024 -27.52 14.35 -26.84
C ARG A 1024 -26.92 14.63 -28.23
N PRO A 1025 -27.72 14.78 -29.30
CA PRO A 1025 -29.18 14.64 -29.33
C PRO A 1025 -29.62 13.19 -29.58
N GLN A 1026 -30.78 12.80 -29.05
CA GLN A 1026 -31.40 11.50 -29.40
C GLN A 1026 -32.13 11.53 -30.75
N GLU A 1027 -32.54 12.72 -31.22
CA GLU A 1027 -33.30 12.91 -32.47
C GLU A 1027 -32.63 13.87 -33.46
N MET A 1028 -33.38 14.82 -34.06
CA MET A 1028 -32.87 15.71 -35.12
C MET A 1028 -32.29 17.03 -34.57
N SER A 1029 -32.59 17.35 -33.32
CA SER A 1029 -32.02 18.47 -32.59
C SER A 1029 -32.05 18.18 -31.09
N TYR A 1030 -31.27 18.96 -30.34
CA TYR A 1030 -31.19 18.88 -28.88
C TYR A 1030 -32.52 19.31 -28.24
N ASP A 1031 -32.77 18.80 -27.04
CA ASP A 1031 -33.93 19.21 -26.25
C ASP A 1031 -33.64 20.40 -25.34
N ILE A 1032 -34.71 21.10 -24.93
CA ILE A 1032 -34.69 22.11 -23.87
C ILE A 1032 -34.97 21.39 -22.54
N GLY A 1033 -34.12 21.57 -21.53
CA GLY A 1033 -34.26 20.99 -20.19
C GLY A 1033 -33.09 20.13 -19.78
N ALA A 1034 -33.19 19.55 -18.57
CA ALA A 1034 -32.22 18.62 -17.99
C ALA A 1034 -32.23 17.21 -18.64
N ASP A 1035 -33.35 16.84 -19.27
CA ASP A 1035 -33.65 15.56 -19.92
C ASP A 1035 -33.46 15.63 -21.45
N GLU A 1036 -33.32 14.50 -22.14
CA GLU A 1036 -33.38 14.33 -23.60
C GLU A 1036 -34.31 13.15 -23.95
N TYR A 1037 -35.31 13.37 -24.81
CA TYR A 1037 -36.38 12.42 -25.05
C TYR A 1037 -35.91 11.15 -25.79
N VAL A 1038 -35.85 10.02 -25.08
CA VAL A 1038 -35.64 8.68 -25.65
C VAL A 1038 -36.95 8.13 -26.26
N PRO A 1039 -37.00 7.78 -27.58
CA PRO A 1039 -38.26 7.52 -28.29
C PRO A 1039 -39.13 6.30 -27.95
#